data_AF-A0A3A3DEX2-F1
#
_entry.id   AF-A0A3A3DEX2-F1
#
_cell.length_a   1.000
_cell.length_b   1.000
_cell.length_c   1.000
_cell.angle_alpha   90.00
_cell.angle_beta   90.00
_cell.angle_gamma   90.00
#
_symmetry.space_group_name_H-M   'P 1'
#
loop_
_entity.id
_entity.type
_entity.pdbx_description
1 polymer ?
#
loop_
_entity_poly.entity_id
_entity_poly.type
_entity_poly.pdbx_seq_one_letter_code
_entity_poly.pdbx_strand_id
1 'polypeptide(L)'
;MTLEKTLSNVALEAAKHADLANQLIEGVKDGIDTIEVVSQNHSVMDDWRTKTGKVAFKDLAGNTHQVDTLATIIADAEKINPNPHVMTKAQFDALRDIRKKQYAGSGFVEWGKHYTTTILDNVNEGLFSNNNSNLLWGRGSDNNVGISSTDYPMALINGVSHSIRAVNEVGSQTQNSIPFPSAPNGTKTYDSATGVVTEHASAAEAFGGLAKAAKSHVWDRLTSHTYTNGATSFQMVDNTESESGYIDIRLNLTVGVRYEISVVSDGPISNGVYGSRIRDASDGTHIASFSNENAAGTHIATFTAPTAGHSILLYTHDTTTNYSEFSIRPITEQVIISRKDLVFLESWHEKIADKDVVYPLGNVQYGANSYDGIGLLNNLVAQGYSAFGEWDTNTTGHGAKWSGLSEANRAKLLANPAHNIYYDPEVKAYIQVRYRIRVVEGVGDDFDYTYAYRGITTSWRPNRGNTDYPYFNVRGQNVLSDDYYDSGSTSSNGYFNPPNNSQREIINGSDFEGFASKKRIGHNNKCFAVPIALVQRMNQGAYHPTYNPMGTAVFTKSGVANYHWHNLPTGSIVSISDCFMNATSTKIGKHTGSGFISAPYTGPIRNDQYKYYDAIYAGQVEDLRLNANKLDVNQLREDSIRKAVAGEMRGKGKVPFTRTYISSGTAVASNTNGFIPVPVSSVSGDLSWINRNNQDTQKCQGKILVNGVAYDINGISYAGSNFENIALRTTYPSDASSGDSIQAVFGDYLPSEFDSLPCVDIIGDPKRIAATFPDGVIGQWIPQIPDGSSKEFQLNTKLNGSTFNSAVRTIDDGVTFSDLTGAFNSLLNTAKNSITHPIVTGYVALVAYKSPSNFTEPSTNSVVLGDVGKVHTSADNFVSQSNRLTPSLIGKIGKDNQDGNQLRGNSVTNAPLTSYSKLWNSNKVTHTPITLRKPINDSPAVKALPTITEKDGLLYLQFHGAELRYDTPTIVQITLNNSEIKATKGTIYRVASEVNSPLAGGVWYCNTTTSAAFDDITWSKNSDGNIRAGGSVSDPNIYFIPHYVAGWGDDQVIPIVSGENVKTDLNGNTVKVFCHHTQIPIGIAHHG
;
A
#
# COMPACT_ATOMS: atom_id res chain seq x y z
N MET A 1 -77.51 82.12 23.87
CA MET A 1 -76.78 80.95 24.39
C MET A 1 -75.40 80.87 23.70
N THR A 2 -74.63 81.97 23.73
CA THR A 2 -73.65 82.23 22.64
C THR A 2 -72.41 83.07 23.02
N LEU A 3 -72.21 83.46 24.28
CA LEU A 3 -71.03 84.25 24.71
C LEU A 3 -70.07 83.47 25.62
N GLU A 4 -70.55 82.77 26.65
CA GLU A 4 -69.70 81.96 27.56
C GLU A 4 -69.01 80.79 26.85
N LYS A 5 -69.71 80.12 25.93
CA LYS A 5 -69.14 78.99 25.16
C LYS A 5 -68.04 79.46 24.20
N THR A 6 -68.18 80.66 23.67
CA THR A 6 -67.20 81.30 22.77
C THR A 6 -65.97 81.75 23.56
N LEU A 7 -66.15 82.37 24.73
CA LEU A 7 -65.05 82.77 25.62
C LEU A 7 -64.27 81.57 26.18
N SER A 8 -64.97 80.48 26.56
CA SER A 8 -64.30 79.26 27.05
C SER A 8 -63.51 78.54 25.95
N ASN A 9 -64.01 78.51 24.71
CA ASN A 9 -63.27 77.94 23.58
C ASN A 9 -62.06 78.79 23.20
N VAL A 10 -62.18 80.12 23.21
CA VAL A 10 -61.05 81.03 22.95
C VAL A 10 -59.96 80.88 24.03
N ALA A 11 -60.34 80.75 25.30
CA ALA A 11 -59.39 80.51 26.39
C ALA A 11 -58.68 79.15 26.28
N LEU A 12 -59.40 78.10 25.86
CA LEU A 12 -58.83 76.77 25.64
C LEU A 12 -57.87 76.77 24.44
N GLU A 13 -58.23 77.45 23.35
CA GLU A 13 -57.37 77.59 22.18
C GLU A 13 -56.11 78.40 22.52
N ALA A 14 -56.25 79.50 23.27
CA ALA A 14 -55.11 80.29 23.74
C ALA A 14 -54.16 79.49 24.65
N ALA A 15 -54.70 78.64 25.53
CA ALA A 15 -53.89 77.75 26.37
C ALA A 15 -53.12 76.70 25.54
N LYS A 16 -53.77 76.09 24.54
CA LYS A 16 -53.09 75.14 23.61
C LYS A 16 -51.99 75.82 22.79
N HIS A 17 -52.23 77.05 22.34
CA HIS A 17 -51.22 77.81 21.59
C HIS A 17 -50.04 78.21 22.49
N ALA A 18 -50.27 78.53 23.76
CA ALA A 18 -49.20 78.81 24.73
C ALA A 18 -48.37 77.56 25.04
N ASP A 19 -49.01 76.40 25.19
CA ASP A 19 -48.33 75.12 25.41
C ASP A 19 -47.49 74.71 24.19
N LEU A 20 -48.05 74.85 22.98
CA LEU A 20 -47.33 74.60 21.73
C LEU A 20 -46.13 75.54 21.56
N ALA A 21 -46.28 76.82 21.93
CA ALA A 21 -45.18 77.78 21.90
C ALA A 21 -44.06 77.42 22.89
N ASN A 22 -44.40 76.98 24.11
CA ASN A 22 -43.42 76.53 25.09
C ASN A 22 -42.69 75.26 24.63
N GLN A 23 -43.39 74.29 24.05
CA GLN A 23 -42.78 73.09 23.47
C GLN A 23 -41.83 73.42 22.32
N LEU A 24 -42.19 74.39 21.46
CA LEU A 24 -41.31 74.89 20.40
C LEU A 24 -40.07 75.61 20.97
N ILE A 25 -40.22 76.38 22.04
CA ILE A 25 -39.10 77.07 22.70
C ILE A 25 -38.15 76.07 23.37
N GLU A 26 -38.66 75.04 24.04
CA GLU A 26 -37.83 73.96 24.59
C GLU A 26 -37.12 73.18 23.48
N GLY A 27 -37.83 72.83 22.40
CA GLY A 27 -37.20 72.18 21.24
C GLY A 27 -36.11 73.02 20.56
N VAL A 28 -36.27 74.35 20.52
CA VAL A 28 -35.23 75.27 20.00
C VAL A 28 -34.05 75.38 20.98
N LYS A 29 -34.28 75.38 22.29
CA LYS A 29 -33.22 75.36 23.30
C LYS A 29 -32.40 74.07 23.23
N ASP A 30 -33.07 72.92 23.20
CA ASP A 30 -32.41 71.62 23.03
C ASP A 30 -31.56 71.60 21.75
N GLY A 31 -32.08 72.17 20.65
CA GLY A 31 -31.34 72.33 19.40
C GLY A 31 -30.11 73.23 19.52
N ILE A 32 -30.20 74.34 20.25
CA ILE A 32 -29.07 75.27 20.49
C ILE A 32 -28.01 74.63 21.39
N ASP A 33 -28.40 73.97 22.48
CA ASP A 33 -27.49 73.28 23.39
C ASP A 33 -26.74 72.15 22.67
N THR A 34 -27.43 71.45 21.76
CA THR A 34 -26.81 70.43 20.89
C THR A 34 -25.78 71.05 19.94
N ILE A 35 -26.08 72.19 19.31
CA ILE A 35 -25.16 72.90 18.41
C ILE A 35 -23.94 73.43 19.18
N GLU A 36 -24.13 73.95 20.39
CA GLU A 36 -23.05 74.48 21.22
C GLU A 36 -22.08 73.38 21.66
N VAL A 37 -22.60 72.23 22.13
CA VAL A 37 -21.77 71.07 22.50
C VAL A 37 -21.00 70.52 21.28
N VAL A 38 -21.63 70.46 20.11
CA VAL A 38 -20.96 70.06 18.85
C VAL A 38 -19.85 71.05 18.48
N SER A 39 -20.08 72.35 18.63
CA SER A 39 -19.06 73.38 18.36
C SER A 39 -17.91 73.31 19.37
N GLN A 40 -18.18 73.08 20.65
CA GLN A 40 -17.15 72.94 21.70
C GLN A 40 -16.30 71.67 21.51
N ASN A 41 -16.90 70.57 21.06
CA ASN A 41 -16.18 69.32 20.78
C ASN A 41 -15.44 69.34 19.44
N HIS A 42 -15.67 70.32 18.56
CA HIS A 42 -15.02 70.39 17.24
C HIS A 42 -13.49 70.52 17.36
N SER A 43 -13.00 71.49 18.14
CA SER A 43 -11.55 71.66 18.35
C SER A 43 -10.93 70.50 19.13
N VAL A 44 -11.71 69.89 20.03
CA VAL A 44 -11.31 68.68 20.78
C VAL A 44 -11.17 67.48 19.84
N MET A 45 -11.96 67.41 18.77
CA MET A 45 -11.87 66.35 17.76
C MET A 45 -10.61 66.46 16.90
N ASP A 46 -10.20 67.68 16.56
CA ASP A 46 -8.91 67.92 15.89
C ASP A 46 -7.73 67.58 16.80
N ASP A 47 -7.82 67.94 18.08
CA ASP A 47 -6.84 67.56 19.09
C ASP A 47 -6.80 66.04 19.32
N TRP A 48 -7.96 65.37 19.32
CA TRP A 48 -8.07 63.92 19.41
C TRP A 48 -7.33 63.23 18.27
N ARG A 49 -7.39 63.80 17.05
CA ARG A 49 -6.72 63.26 15.86
C ARG A 49 -5.22 63.54 15.84
N THR A 50 -4.78 64.69 16.36
CA THR A 50 -3.42 65.21 16.09
C THR A 50 -2.48 65.20 17.29
N LYS A 51 -2.99 65.18 18.53
CA LYS A 51 -2.16 65.23 19.75
C LYS A 51 -1.98 63.86 20.38
N THR A 52 -0.98 63.73 21.25
CA THR A 52 -0.71 62.53 22.06
C THR A 52 -1.17 62.79 23.50
N GLY A 53 -1.93 61.87 24.08
CA GLY A 53 -2.37 61.88 25.48
C GLY A 53 -3.84 61.51 25.64
N LYS A 54 -4.57 62.28 26.46
CA LYS A 54 -6.03 62.23 26.60
C LYS A 54 -6.64 63.58 26.23
N VAL A 55 -7.85 63.56 25.69
CA VAL A 55 -8.67 64.74 25.41
C VAL A 55 -10.06 64.58 26.01
N ALA A 56 -10.71 65.70 26.29
CA ALA A 56 -11.92 65.78 27.09
C ALA A 56 -13.13 66.18 26.21
N PHE A 57 -14.00 65.22 25.90
CA PHE A 57 -15.27 65.50 25.21
C PHE A 57 -16.36 65.86 26.21
N LYS A 58 -17.23 66.81 25.87
CA LYS A 58 -18.42 67.12 26.67
C LYS A 58 -19.66 66.41 26.14
N ASP A 59 -20.49 65.90 27.05
CA ASP A 59 -21.83 65.42 26.70
C ASP A 59 -22.87 66.56 26.68
N LEU A 60 -24.12 66.23 26.32
CA LEU A 60 -25.24 67.18 26.25
C LEU A 60 -25.60 67.79 27.62
N ALA A 61 -25.17 67.19 28.72
CA ALA A 61 -25.32 67.72 30.07
C ALA A 61 -24.09 68.53 30.54
N GLY A 62 -23.10 68.74 29.68
CA GLY A 62 -21.87 69.49 29.96
C GLY A 62 -20.81 68.72 30.75
N ASN A 63 -21.02 67.43 31.03
CA ASN A 63 -20.03 66.62 31.76
C ASN A 63 -18.88 66.23 30.84
N THR A 64 -17.67 66.19 31.40
CA THR A 64 -16.44 65.92 30.66
C THR A 64 -16.04 64.45 30.73
N HIS A 65 -15.81 63.83 29.57
CA HIS A 65 -15.37 62.45 29.39
C HIS A 65 -13.97 62.41 28.77
N GLN A 66 -13.03 61.80 29.48
CA GLN A 66 -11.65 61.67 29.02
C GLN A 66 -11.50 60.48 28.07
N VAL A 67 -10.97 60.72 26.87
CA VAL A 67 -10.75 59.72 25.83
C VAL A 67 -9.29 59.77 25.39
N ASP A 68 -8.66 58.61 25.20
CA ASP A 68 -7.32 58.53 24.65
C ASP A 68 -7.30 59.07 23.21
N THR A 69 -6.27 59.85 22.87
CA THR A 69 -6.13 60.40 21.52
C THR A 69 -5.76 59.31 20.51
N LEU A 70 -6.03 59.54 19.22
CA LEU A 70 -5.72 58.61 18.15
C LEU A 70 -4.22 58.23 18.14
N ALA A 71 -3.32 59.19 18.36
CA ALA A 71 -1.88 58.93 18.43
C ALA A 71 -1.49 58.07 19.64
N THR A 72 -2.14 58.24 20.80
CA THR A 72 -1.91 57.39 21.98
C THR A 72 -2.43 55.98 21.76
N ILE A 73 -3.62 55.85 21.17
CA ILE A 73 -4.22 54.55 20.84
C ILE A 73 -3.32 53.81 19.83
N ILE A 74 -2.82 54.50 18.80
CA ILE A 74 -1.86 53.93 17.83
C ILE A 74 -0.56 53.53 18.53
N ALA A 75 0.04 54.40 19.33
CA ALA A 75 1.29 54.10 20.03
C ALA A 75 1.16 52.95 21.03
N ASP A 76 0.03 52.83 21.73
CA ASP A 76 -0.24 51.72 22.64
C ASP A 76 -0.54 50.41 21.89
N ALA A 77 -1.21 50.48 20.73
CA ALA A 77 -1.36 49.33 19.84
C ALA A 77 -0.02 48.86 19.26
N GLU A 78 0.85 49.80 18.84
CA GLU A 78 2.19 49.53 18.31
C GLU A 78 3.15 48.95 19.35
N LYS A 79 3.00 49.29 20.64
CA LYS A 79 3.73 48.63 21.74
C LYS A 79 3.40 47.14 21.87
N ILE A 80 2.18 46.74 21.51
CA ILE A 80 1.70 45.37 21.59
C ILE A 80 2.02 44.60 20.30
N ASN A 81 1.85 45.26 19.14
CA ASN A 81 2.22 44.74 17.83
C ASN A 81 2.78 45.87 16.95
N PRO A 82 4.10 45.90 16.69
CA PRO A 82 4.73 46.95 15.88
C PRO A 82 4.23 47.03 14.43
N ASN A 83 3.50 46.01 13.96
CA ASN A 83 2.85 46.00 12.65
C ASN A 83 1.41 45.46 12.79
N PRO A 84 0.37 46.30 12.97
CA PRO A 84 -0.99 45.85 13.25
C PRO A 84 -1.59 44.97 12.13
N HIS A 85 -1.01 44.98 10.94
CA HIS A 85 -1.39 44.14 9.81
C HIS A 85 -0.98 42.66 9.94
N VAL A 86 -0.01 42.32 10.80
CA VAL A 86 0.33 40.91 11.06
C VAL A 86 -0.57 40.33 12.14
N MET A 87 -0.92 39.06 11.99
CA MET A 87 -1.61 38.30 13.01
C MET A 87 -0.76 38.18 14.28
N THR A 88 -1.35 38.41 15.45
CA THR A 88 -0.72 38.10 16.74
C THR A 88 -0.74 36.59 17.01
N LYS A 89 0.16 36.09 17.87
CA LYS A 89 0.18 34.69 18.31
C LYS A 89 -1.20 34.20 18.81
N ALA A 90 -1.91 35.04 19.57
CA ALA A 90 -3.24 34.70 20.08
C ALA A 90 -4.29 34.53 18.96
N GLN A 91 -4.30 35.43 17.98
CA GLN A 91 -5.17 35.31 16.81
C GLN A 91 -4.81 34.07 15.96
N PHE A 92 -3.50 33.78 15.82
CA PHE A 92 -3.01 32.62 15.09
C PHE A 92 -3.42 31.31 15.73
N ASP A 93 -3.24 31.17 17.05
CA ASP A 93 -3.66 29.99 17.78
C ASP A 93 -5.20 29.83 17.79
N ALA A 94 -5.96 30.92 17.93
CA ALA A 94 -7.42 30.88 17.81
C ALA A 94 -7.89 30.39 16.42
N LEU A 95 -7.24 30.84 15.34
CA LEU A 95 -7.54 30.38 13.98
C LEU A 95 -7.22 28.88 13.80
N ARG A 96 -6.13 28.40 14.40
CA ARG A 96 -5.77 26.98 14.41
C ARG A 96 -6.82 26.16 15.14
N ASP A 97 -7.28 26.61 16.31
CA ASP A 97 -8.29 25.90 17.10
C ASP A 97 -9.66 25.85 16.40
N ILE A 98 -10.05 26.93 15.70
CA ILE A 98 -11.24 26.92 14.84
C ILE A 98 -11.11 25.84 13.76
N ARG A 99 -9.97 25.78 13.07
CA ARG A 99 -9.74 24.79 12.01
C ARG A 99 -9.72 23.36 12.53
N LYS A 100 -9.09 23.10 13.67
CA LYS A 100 -9.14 21.77 14.32
C LYS A 100 -10.56 21.30 14.60
N LYS A 101 -11.48 22.20 14.91
CA LYS A 101 -12.91 21.89 15.09
C LYS A 101 -13.65 21.73 13.76
N GLN A 102 -13.23 22.44 12.72
CA GLN A 102 -13.84 22.41 11.39
C GLN A 102 -13.52 21.12 10.63
N TYR A 103 -12.29 20.64 10.74
CA TYR A 103 -11.77 19.48 10.01
C TYR A 103 -11.81 18.19 10.84
N ALA A 104 -11.60 17.05 10.19
CA ALA A 104 -11.56 15.73 10.81
C ALA A 104 -10.14 15.32 11.26
N GLY A 105 -9.08 15.93 10.75
CA GLY A 105 -7.71 15.56 11.09
C GLY A 105 -6.68 16.45 10.38
N SER A 106 -5.40 16.22 10.70
CA SER A 106 -4.32 16.72 9.85
C SER A 106 -4.29 15.91 8.54
N GLY A 107 -4.20 16.57 7.38
CA GLY A 107 -4.31 15.92 6.08
C GLY A 107 -4.46 16.92 4.95
N PHE A 108 -5.20 16.56 3.90
CA PHE A 108 -5.37 17.38 2.71
C PHE A 108 -6.81 17.84 2.56
N VAL A 109 -7.00 19.15 2.50
CA VAL A 109 -8.31 19.80 2.31
C VAL A 109 -8.65 19.82 0.82
N GLU A 110 -7.64 20.10 -0.01
CA GLU A 110 -7.73 20.09 -1.46
C GLU A 110 -6.56 19.31 -2.02
N TRP A 111 -6.82 18.48 -3.03
CA TRP A 111 -5.81 17.63 -3.65
C TRP A 111 -4.91 18.41 -4.62
N GLY A 112 -5.39 19.53 -5.14
CA GLY A 112 -4.88 20.18 -6.33
C GLY A 112 -5.45 19.56 -7.61
N LYS A 113 -5.42 20.30 -8.70
CA LYS A 113 -5.71 19.76 -10.04
C LYS A 113 -4.45 19.13 -10.63
N HIS A 114 -4.63 18.31 -11.65
CA HIS A 114 -3.56 17.58 -12.32
C HIS A 114 -3.67 17.71 -13.84
N TYR A 115 -2.79 17.03 -14.57
CA TYR A 115 -2.85 16.97 -16.02
C TYR A 115 -2.50 15.59 -16.51
N THR A 116 -3.24 15.13 -17.51
CA THR A 116 -3.20 13.75 -17.99
C THR A 116 -2.88 13.77 -19.47
N THR A 117 -1.86 13.00 -19.87
CA THR A 117 -1.48 12.80 -21.27
C THR A 117 -0.96 11.38 -21.45
N THR A 118 -0.54 11.01 -22.65
CA THR A 118 0.11 9.71 -22.91
C THR A 118 1.46 9.51 -22.21
N ILE A 119 2.06 10.57 -21.65
CA ILE A 119 3.37 10.54 -20.95
C ILE A 119 3.28 10.96 -19.47
N LEU A 120 2.09 11.38 -19.02
CA LEU A 120 1.80 11.75 -17.65
C LEU A 120 0.66 10.88 -17.14
N ASP A 121 1.02 9.93 -16.28
CA ASP A 121 0.09 8.98 -15.72
C ASP A 121 -0.50 9.53 -14.42
N ASN A 122 -1.83 9.55 -14.34
CA ASN A 122 -2.51 9.90 -13.10
C ASN A 122 -2.27 8.82 -12.06
N VAL A 123 -1.82 9.24 -10.87
CA VAL A 123 -1.78 8.39 -9.68
C VAL A 123 -3.14 8.45 -8.99
N ASN A 124 -3.61 9.66 -8.70
CA ASN A 124 -4.91 9.93 -8.08
C ASN A 124 -5.24 11.42 -8.27
N GLU A 125 -6.35 11.92 -7.71
CA GLU A 125 -6.68 13.35 -7.76
C GLU A 125 -5.49 14.22 -7.33
N GLY A 126 -5.09 15.12 -8.24
CA GLY A 126 -4.00 16.08 -8.03
C GLY A 126 -2.59 15.51 -8.12
N LEU A 127 -2.40 14.19 -8.00
CA LEU A 127 -1.09 13.52 -7.96
C LEU A 127 -0.87 12.70 -9.23
N PHE A 128 0.25 12.91 -9.90
CA PHE A 128 0.54 12.30 -11.19
C PHE A 128 2.05 12.13 -11.32
N SER A 129 2.49 11.19 -12.14
CA SER A 129 3.92 10.97 -12.37
C SER A 129 4.31 11.39 -13.77
N ASN A 130 5.58 11.76 -13.92
CA ASN A 130 6.20 11.84 -15.23
C ASN A 130 7.21 10.70 -15.40
N ASN A 131 7.39 10.24 -16.63
CA ASN A 131 8.44 9.29 -16.97
C ASN A 131 9.83 9.96 -16.97
N ASN A 132 10.13 10.84 -16.01
CA ASN A 132 11.39 11.58 -15.83
C ASN A 132 11.75 11.70 -14.33
N SER A 133 11.60 10.59 -13.58
CA SER A 133 12.03 10.47 -12.18
C SER A 133 11.33 11.35 -11.14
N ASN A 134 10.24 12.03 -11.51
CA ASN A 134 9.54 12.93 -10.60
C ASN A 134 8.09 12.48 -10.35
N LEU A 135 7.68 12.63 -9.09
CA LEU A 135 6.28 12.71 -8.73
C LEU A 135 5.85 14.17 -8.81
N LEU A 136 4.72 14.42 -9.47
CA LEU A 136 4.16 15.75 -9.69
C LEU A 136 2.87 15.91 -8.93
N TRP A 137 2.65 17.11 -8.38
CA TRP A 137 1.49 17.36 -7.52
C TRP A 137 0.96 18.78 -7.66
N GLY A 138 -0.33 18.91 -8.01
CA GLY A 138 -0.95 20.20 -8.31
C GLY A 138 -0.47 20.76 -9.67
N ARG A 139 -1.32 21.55 -10.33
CA ARG A 139 -0.95 22.22 -11.58
C ARG A 139 -1.81 23.47 -11.82
N GLY A 140 -1.20 24.65 -11.76
CA GLY A 140 -1.82 25.92 -12.12
C GLY A 140 -1.64 26.24 -13.59
N SER A 141 -2.55 25.76 -14.44
CA SER A 141 -2.54 26.00 -15.89
C SER A 141 -3.95 25.83 -16.46
N ASP A 142 -4.26 26.50 -17.56
CA ASP A 142 -5.60 26.51 -18.18
C ASP A 142 -6.10 25.13 -18.66
N ASN A 143 -5.21 24.14 -18.79
CA ASN A 143 -5.55 22.79 -19.26
C ASN A 143 -5.58 21.73 -18.15
N ASN A 144 -5.68 22.14 -16.89
CA ASN A 144 -5.74 21.22 -15.76
C ASN A 144 -7.12 20.54 -15.63
N VAL A 145 -7.13 19.35 -15.02
CA VAL A 145 -8.31 18.51 -14.78
C VAL A 145 -8.34 18.04 -13.31
N GLY A 146 -9.46 17.47 -12.89
CA GLY A 146 -9.67 16.98 -11.53
C GLY A 146 -10.79 17.73 -10.81
N ILE A 147 -11.26 17.14 -9.71
CA ILE A 147 -12.44 17.64 -8.96
C ILE A 147 -12.09 18.66 -7.85
N SER A 148 -10.79 18.86 -7.59
CA SER A 148 -10.27 19.80 -6.60
C SER A 148 -10.73 21.23 -6.90
N SER A 149 -11.12 21.98 -5.87
CA SER A 149 -11.59 23.37 -6.03
C SER A 149 -10.44 24.33 -6.35
N THR A 150 -9.23 23.97 -5.93
CA THR A 150 -7.99 24.70 -6.21
C THR A 150 -7.09 23.94 -7.18
N ASP A 151 -6.31 24.69 -7.96
CA ASP A 151 -5.30 24.14 -8.86
C ASP A 151 -4.11 23.52 -8.13
N TYR A 152 -3.86 23.99 -6.91
CA TYR A 152 -2.77 23.55 -6.04
C TYR A 152 -3.32 22.85 -4.78
N PRO A 153 -2.53 21.93 -4.19
CA PRO A 153 -2.92 21.26 -2.97
C PRO A 153 -2.96 22.20 -1.76
N MET A 154 -3.88 21.90 -0.84
CA MET A 154 -3.98 22.55 0.46
C MET A 154 -3.89 21.51 1.57
N ALA A 155 -2.86 21.60 2.40
CA ALA A 155 -2.67 20.72 3.56
C ALA A 155 -3.03 21.43 4.86
N LEU A 156 -3.70 20.73 5.78
CA LEU A 156 -3.93 21.16 7.14
C LEU A 156 -3.04 20.34 8.07
N ILE A 157 -2.17 21.01 8.83
CA ILE A 157 -1.24 20.34 9.75
C ILE A 157 -1.28 21.06 11.08
N ASN A 158 -1.75 20.35 12.12
CA ASN A 158 -1.94 20.90 13.46
C ASN A 158 -2.73 22.24 13.45
N GLY A 159 -3.76 22.32 12.60
CA GLY A 159 -4.61 23.51 12.42
C GLY A 159 -4.01 24.63 11.53
N VAL A 160 -2.79 24.49 11.03
CA VAL A 160 -2.16 25.43 10.09
C VAL A 160 -2.47 25.00 8.67
N SER A 161 -2.96 25.93 7.84
CA SER A 161 -3.25 25.68 6.43
C SER A 161 -2.05 26.07 5.57
N HIS A 162 -1.54 25.13 4.79
CA HIS A 162 -0.45 25.33 3.83
C HIS A 162 -0.99 25.30 2.40
N SER A 163 -0.71 26.35 1.63
CA SER A 163 -0.91 26.35 0.17
C SER A 163 0.37 25.88 -0.49
N ILE A 164 0.37 24.68 -1.06
CA ILE A 164 1.60 24.02 -1.50
C ILE A 164 1.80 24.27 -2.99
N ARG A 165 2.74 25.16 -3.31
CA ARG A 165 2.95 25.65 -4.67
C ARG A 165 4.43 25.85 -4.98
N ALA A 166 4.76 25.64 -6.24
CA ALA A 166 6.09 25.90 -6.80
C ALA A 166 7.24 25.24 -6.02
N VAL A 167 7.01 24.05 -5.45
CA VAL A 167 8.08 23.24 -4.86
C VAL A 167 9.00 22.78 -5.99
N ASN A 168 10.25 23.24 -5.95
CA ASN A 168 11.29 22.95 -6.96
C ASN A 168 10.82 23.22 -8.40
N GLU A 169 10.02 24.26 -8.61
CA GLU A 169 9.45 24.62 -9.90
C GLU A 169 9.68 26.10 -10.20
N VAL A 170 10.23 26.38 -11.38
CA VAL A 170 10.59 27.73 -11.85
C VAL A 170 9.58 28.27 -12.87
N GLY A 171 8.74 27.41 -13.44
CA GLY A 171 7.80 27.75 -14.51
C GLY A 171 6.50 28.42 -14.03
N SER A 172 5.76 29.00 -14.97
CA SER A 172 4.47 29.64 -14.73
C SER A 172 3.37 28.68 -14.28
N GLN A 173 3.58 27.37 -14.42
CA GLN A 173 2.60 26.34 -14.06
C GLN A 173 2.41 26.20 -12.54
N THR A 174 3.35 26.69 -11.73
CA THR A 174 3.32 26.66 -10.25
C THR A 174 3.05 25.26 -9.64
N GLN A 175 3.29 24.18 -10.39
CA GLN A 175 3.19 22.79 -9.94
C GLN A 175 4.28 22.46 -8.90
N ASN A 176 4.18 21.30 -8.28
CA ASN A 176 5.20 20.80 -7.36
C ASN A 176 5.94 19.63 -8.01
N SER A 177 7.26 19.73 -8.13
CA SER A 177 8.13 18.72 -8.72
C SER A 177 8.95 18.04 -7.62
N ILE A 178 8.70 16.76 -7.39
CA ILE A 178 9.29 15.98 -6.31
C ILE A 178 10.26 14.97 -6.93
N PRO A 179 11.58 15.25 -6.97
CA PRO A 179 12.59 14.34 -7.48
C PRO A 179 12.87 13.21 -6.47
N PHE A 180 13.38 12.09 -6.99
CA PHE A 180 13.71 10.93 -6.18
C PHE A 180 15.22 10.62 -6.18
N PRO A 181 15.71 9.95 -5.12
CA PRO A 181 17.05 9.39 -5.11
C PRO A 181 17.26 8.39 -6.25
N SER A 182 18.52 8.14 -6.58
CA SER A 182 18.91 7.08 -7.52
C SER A 182 18.33 5.73 -7.08
N ALA A 183 17.74 5.00 -8.02
CA ALA A 183 17.24 3.65 -7.78
C ALA A 183 18.34 2.71 -7.25
N PRO A 184 18.00 1.66 -6.48
CA PRO A 184 18.95 0.68 -5.97
C PRO A 184 19.88 0.13 -7.06
N ASN A 185 21.18 0.09 -6.77
CA ASN A 185 22.25 -0.34 -7.67
C ASN A 185 23.06 -1.52 -7.10
N GLY A 186 22.66 -2.05 -5.94
CA GLY A 186 23.34 -3.15 -5.26
C GLY A 186 24.62 -2.75 -4.51
N THR A 187 24.93 -1.45 -4.32
CA THR A 187 26.13 -1.00 -3.59
C THR A 187 25.89 -0.66 -2.12
N LYS A 188 24.63 -0.63 -1.66
CA LYS A 188 24.28 -0.38 -0.25
C LYS A 188 23.89 -1.66 0.46
N THR A 189 24.38 -1.87 1.69
CA THR A 189 23.85 -2.88 2.62
C THR A 189 23.10 -2.22 3.77
N TYR A 190 22.21 -2.99 4.40
CA TYR A 190 21.46 -2.56 5.57
C TYR A 190 21.40 -3.68 6.61
N ASP A 191 21.77 -3.38 7.86
CA ASP A 191 21.84 -4.35 8.96
C ASP A 191 20.69 -4.17 9.99
N SER A 192 19.92 -5.25 10.23
CA SER A 192 18.64 -5.18 10.97
C SER A 192 18.85 -5.09 12.45
N ALA A 193 19.98 -5.62 12.89
CA ALA A 193 20.37 -5.59 14.28
C ALA A 193 20.73 -4.17 14.70
N THR A 194 21.40 -3.41 13.83
CA THR A 194 22.00 -2.11 14.16
C THR A 194 21.27 -0.91 13.57
N GLY A 195 20.48 -1.10 12.51
CA GLY A 195 19.81 -0.01 11.80
C GLY A 195 20.72 0.76 10.84
N VAL A 196 21.96 0.30 10.61
CA VAL A 196 22.98 1.01 9.82
C VAL A 196 22.87 0.68 8.34
N VAL A 197 22.92 1.71 7.51
CA VAL A 197 23.08 1.60 6.05
C VAL A 197 24.53 1.90 5.68
N THR A 198 25.16 1.01 4.92
CA THR A 198 26.56 1.14 4.51
C THR A 198 26.65 1.22 2.98
N GLU A 199 27.28 2.27 2.46
CA GLU A 199 27.66 2.37 1.04
C GLU A 199 29.01 1.67 0.82
N HIS A 200 29.07 0.78 -0.16
CA HIS A 200 30.29 0.08 -0.58
C HIS A 200 30.82 0.66 -1.90
N ALA A 201 32.10 0.44 -2.21
CA ALA A 201 32.68 0.98 -3.45
C ALA A 201 32.14 0.28 -4.70
N SER A 202 31.57 -0.92 -4.56
CA SER A 202 30.96 -1.67 -5.66
C SER A 202 29.92 -2.70 -5.17
N ALA A 203 29.09 -3.18 -6.09
CA ALA A 203 28.17 -4.28 -5.80
C ALA A 203 28.92 -5.56 -5.39
N ALA A 204 30.10 -5.79 -5.95
CA ALA A 204 30.95 -6.94 -5.60
C ALA A 204 31.33 -6.97 -4.12
N GLU A 205 31.56 -5.79 -3.53
CA GLU A 205 31.88 -5.64 -2.10
C GLU A 205 30.63 -5.84 -1.25
N ALA A 206 29.52 -5.21 -1.63
CA ALA A 206 28.25 -5.33 -0.92
C ALA A 206 27.73 -6.78 -0.87
N PHE A 207 27.80 -7.52 -1.98
CA PHE A 207 27.38 -8.93 -2.04
C PHE A 207 28.40 -9.89 -1.40
N GLY A 208 29.70 -9.57 -1.41
CA GLY A 208 30.74 -10.42 -0.84
C GLY A 208 30.77 -10.43 0.69
N GLY A 209 30.41 -9.32 1.34
CA GLY A 209 30.41 -9.20 2.80
C GLY A 209 31.78 -9.52 3.43
N LEU A 210 31.77 -10.23 4.56
CA LEU A 210 32.95 -10.64 5.31
C LEU A 210 33.84 -11.65 4.57
N ALA A 211 33.38 -12.25 3.47
CA ALA A 211 34.23 -13.09 2.63
C ALA A 211 35.46 -12.32 2.13
N LYS A 212 35.34 -10.99 1.91
CA LYS A 212 36.47 -10.12 1.53
C LYS A 212 37.57 -10.03 2.59
N ALA A 213 37.24 -10.22 3.86
CA ALA A 213 38.20 -10.24 4.96
C ALA A 213 38.84 -11.62 5.19
N ALA A 214 38.35 -12.65 4.50
CA ALA A 214 38.77 -14.02 4.71
C ALA A 214 40.14 -14.30 4.10
N LYS A 215 40.97 -15.03 4.85
CA LYS A 215 42.33 -15.39 4.45
C LYS A 215 42.36 -16.82 3.91
N SER A 216 43.09 -17.01 2.82
CA SER A 216 43.36 -18.32 2.24
C SER A 216 44.33 -19.10 3.13
N HIS A 217 43.94 -20.31 3.51
CA HIS A 217 44.85 -21.33 3.99
C HIS A 217 44.68 -22.55 3.09
N VAL A 218 45.56 -22.67 2.10
CA VAL A 218 45.48 -23.76 1.12
C VAL A 218 46.40 -24.88 1.57
N TRP A 219 45.89 -26.10 1.49
CA TRP A 219 46.66 -27.30 1.74
C TRP A 219 47.13 -27.88 0.41
N ASP A 220 48.37 -28.38 0.35
CA ASP A 220 49.12 -28.75 -0.88
C ASP A 220 48.55 -29.96 -1.67
N ARG A 221 47.26 -30.27 -1.53
CA ARG A 221 46.59 -31.42 -2.16
C ARG A 221 45.81 -31.09 -3.43
N LEU A 222 45.41 -29.85 -3.65
CA LEU A 222 44.74 -29.46 -4.89
C LEU A 222 45.75 -29.46 -6.04
N THR A 223 45.36 -29.97 -7.19
CA THR A 223 46.20 -29.91 -8.39
C THR A 223 46.34 -28.45 -8.87
N SER A 224 45.28 -27.65 -8.73
CA SER A 224 45.34 -26.19 -8.84
C SER A 224 44.17 -25.51 -8.15
N HIS A 225 44.33 -24.23 -7.82
CA HIS A 225 43.24 -23.37 -7.36
C HIS A 225 43.50 -21.91 -7.72
N THR A 226 42.44 -21.09 -7.75
CA THR A 226 42.55 -19.64 -7.99
C THR A 226 42.10 -18.77 -6.81
N TYR A 227 41.74 -19.39 -5.68
CA TYR A 227 41.37 -18.63 -4.47
C TYR A 227 42.55 -17.80 -3.96
N THR A 228 42.29 -16.52 -3.70
CA THR A 228 43.19 -15.58 -3.05
C THR A 228 42.47 -14.95 -1.86
N ASN A 229 43.19 -14.29 -0.94
CA ASN A 229 42.57 -13.61 0.19
C ASN A 229 41.42 -12.69 -0.27
N GLY A 230 40.24 -12.88 0.28
CA GLY A 230 39.06 -12.09 -0.07
C GLY A 230 38.41 -12.42 -1.42
N ALA A 231 38.79 -13.53 -2.07
CA ALA A 231 38.16 -13.94 -3.32
C ALA A 231 36.69 -14.33 -3.08
N THR A 232 35.78 -13.77 -3.87
CA THR A 232 34.34 -14.07 -3.84
C THR A 232 33.91 -14.96 -5.01
N SER A 233 34.87 -15.38 -5.83
CA SER A 233 34.72 -16.33 -6.94
C SER A 233 36.08 -16.95 -7.21
N PHE A 234 36.14 -18.25 -7.44
CA PHE A 234 37.40 -19.00 -7.59
C PHE A 234 37.14 -20.40 -8.16
N GLN A 235 38.19 -21.07 -8.60
CA GLN A 235 38.17 -22.43 -9.11
C GLN A 235 39.02 -23.33 -8.22
N MET A 236 38.59 -24.58 -8.08
CA MET A 236 39.33 -25.66 -7.43
C MET A 236 39.42 -26.84 -8.39
N VAL A 237 40.63 -27.40 -8.54
CA VAL A 237 40.87 -28.59 -9.38
C VAL A 237 41.52 -29.67 -8.53
N ASP A 238 40.86 -30.82 -8.47
CA ASP A 238 41.40 -32.07 -7.92
C ASP A 238 41.23 -33.18 -8.95
N ASN A 239 42.31 -33.90 -9.24
CA ASN A 239 42.35 -34.97 -10.24
C ASN A 239 42.64 -36.33 -9.59
N THR A 240 42.45 -36.47 -8.28
CA THR A 240 42.77 -37.71 -7.54
C THR A 240 41.52 -38.47 -7.10
N GLU A 241 41.48 -39.77 -7.42
CA GLU A 241 40.35 -40.66 -7.11
C GLU A 241 40.38 -41.19 -5.65
N SER A 242 41.48 -40.99 -4.91
CA SER A 242 41.69 -41.63 -3.59
C SER A 242 41.58 -40.69 -2.38
N GLU A 243 41.72 -39.38 -2.56
CA GLU A 243 41.64 -38.38 -1.49
C GLU A 243 40.96 -37.10 -2.01
N SER A 244 40.39 -36.26 -1.14
CA SER A 244 39.77 -35.00 -1.54
C SER A 244 40.65 -33.80 -1.17
N GLY A 245 40.95 -32.95 -2.15
CA GLY A 245 41.55 -31.64 -1.93
C GLY A 245 40.56 -30.64 -1.33
N TYR A 246 41.06 -29.66 -0.57
CA TYR A 246 40.21 -28.63 0.01
C TYR A 246 40.93 -27.28 0.12
N ILE A 247 40.13 -26.21 0.21
CA ILE A 247 40.59 -24.89 0.65
C ILE A 247 40.01 -24.64 2.05
N ASP A 248 40.86 -24.22 2.98
CA ASP A 248 40.47 -23.75 4.30
C ASP A 248 40.46 -22.22 4.28
N ILE A 249 39.25 -21.64 4.31
CA ILE A 249 39.04 -20.21 4.33
C ILE A 249 38.85 -19.78 5.78
N ARG A 250 39.78 -18.94 6.29
CA ARG A 250 39.81 -18.53 7.70
C ARG A 250 39.40 -17.08 7.90
N LEU A 251 38.61 -16.84 8.93
CA LEU A 251 38.21 -15.50 9.34
C LEU A 251 37.82 -15.43 10.83
N ASN A 252 37.79 -14.20 11.35
CA ASN A 252 37.25 -13.92 12.67
C ASN A 252 35.83 -13.36 12.55
N LEU A 253 34.87 -13.99 13.21
CA LEU A 253 33.48 -13.56 13.33
C LEU A 253 33.19 -13.07 14.75
N THR A 254 32.10 -12.33 14.92
CA THR A 254 31.68 -11.83 16.24
C THR A 254 30.90 -12.92 16.99
N VAL A 255 31.39 -13.32 18.16
CA VAL A 255 30.75 -14.33 19.02
C VAL A 255 29.31 -13.93 19.33
N GLY A 256 28.38 -14.87 19.23
CA GLY A 256 26.95 -14.68 19.53
C GLY A 256 26.14 -14.06 18.38
N VAL A 257 26.78 -13.64 17.28
CA VAL A 257 26.07 -13.18 16.08
C VAL A 257 25.75 -14.36 15.17
N ARG A 258 24.55 -14.34 14.57
CA ARG A 258 24.11 -15.36 13.61
C ARG A 258 24.51 -14.98 12.19
N TYR A 259 25.23 -15.87 11.52
CA TYR A 259 25.77 -15.68 10.19
C TYR A 259 25.13 -16.61 9.17
N GLU A 260 25.09 -16.15 7.93
CA GLU A 260 24.87 -16.93 6.72
C GLU A 260 26.17 -16.97 5.92
N ILE A 261 26.53 -18.17 5.48
CA ILE A 261 27.55 -18.39 4.47
C ILE A 261 26.85 -18.94 3.25
N SER A 262 27.05 -18.29 2.11
CA SER A 262 26.50 -18.73 0.83
C SER A 262 27.63 -18.94 -0.16
N VAL A 263 27.65 -20.09 -0.82
CA VAL A 263 28.50 -20.36 -1.98
C VAL A 263 27.67 -20.86 -3.15
N VAL A 264 28.04 -20.49 -4.36
CA VAL A 264 27.39 -20.99 -5.58
C VAL A 264 28.42 -21.73 -6.42
N SER A 265 28.18 -23.01 -6.72
CA SER A 265 29.06 -23.85 -7.53
C SER A 265 28.37 -24.49 -8.72
N ASP A 266 29.16 -24.84 -9.74
CA ASP A 266 28.72 -25.57 -10.94
C ASP A 266 28.70 -27.10 -10.77
N GLY A 267 29.04 -27.60 -9.59
CA GLY A 267 29.05 -29.00 -9.21
C GLY A 267 28.84 -29.22 -7.71
N PRO A 268 28.67 -30.48 -7.27
CA PRO A 268 28.50 -30.81 -5.86
C PRO A 268 29.72 -30.43 -5.02
N ILE A 269 29.48 -30.05 -3.76
CA ILE A 269 30.51 -29.68 -2.78
C ILE A 269 30.71 -30.74 -1.68
N SER A 270 30.08 -31.91 -1.84
CA SER A 270 30.30 -33.11 -1.02
C SER A 270 30.43 -34.35 -1.89
N ASN A 271 31.30 -35.29 -1.49
CA ASN A 271 31.38 -36.61 -2.09
C ASN A 271 31.63 -37.69 -1.02
N GLY A 272 30.59 -38.44 -0.66
CA GLY A 272 30.68 -39.58 0.24
C GLY A 272 31.24 -39.25 1.63
N VAL A 273 32.52 -39.61 1.89
CA VAL A 273 33.18 -39.57 3.21
C VAL A 273 33.61 -38.15 3.64
N TYR A 274 33.73 -37.20 2.69
CA TYR A 274 34.18 -35.83 2.95
C TYR A 274 33.16 -34.81 2.43
N GLY A 275 32.76 -33.86 3.30
CA GLY A 275 31.78 -32.82 3.00
C GLY A 275 32.28 -31.44 3.42
N SER A 276 31.98 -30.45 2.57
CA SER A 276 32.21 -29.02 2.86
C SER A 276 31.47 -28.60 4.13
N ARG A 277 32.12 -27.83 4.99
CA ARG A 277 31.63 -27.58 6.35
C ARG A 277 32.27 -26.40 7.02
N ILE A 278 31.60 -25.91 8.06
CA ILE A 278 32.05 -24.82 8.92
C ILE A 278 32.51 -25.42 10.24
N ARG A 279 33.71 -25.04 10.67
CA ARG A 279 34.34 -25.55 11.90
C ARG A 279 35.04 -24.44 12.68
N ASP A 280 35.29 -24.69 13.94
CA ASP A 280 36.14 -23.83 14.77
C ASP A 280 37.59 -23.91 14.27
N ALA A 281 38.24 -22.76 14.07
CA ALA A 281 39.60 -22.72 13.53
C ALA A 281 40.67 -23.18 14.53
N SER A 282 40.37 -23.21 15.83
CA SER A 282 41.33 -23.52 16.89
C SER A 282 41.46 -25.02 17.16
N ASP A 283 40.35 -25.76 17.12
CA ASP A 283 40.30 -27.18 17.48
C ASP A 283 39.65 -28.08 16.41
N GLY A 284 39.08 -27.50 15.36
CA GLY A 284 38.42 -28.24 14.28
C GLY A 284 37.05 -28.81 14.63
N THR A 285 36.42 -28.34 15.72
CA THR A 285 35.05 -28.73 16.11
C THR A 285 34.04 -28.37 15.02
N HIS A 286 33.12 -29.28 14.71
CA HIS A 286 32.06 -29.05 13.73
C HIS A 286 31.01 -28.06 14.23
N ILE A 287 30.69 -27.05 13.41
CA ILE A 287 29.71 -25.99 13.74
C ILE A 287 28.47 -26.12 12.86
N ALA A 288 28.63 -26.21 11.55
CA ALA A 288 27.52 -26.31 10.60
C ALA A 288 27.92 -26.99 9.28
N SER A 289 26.91 -27.52 8.59
CA SER A 289 27.00 -28.04 7.22
C SER A 289 26.25 -27.11 6.26
N PHE A 290 26.56 -27.23 4.97
CA PHE A 290 25.86 -26.52 3.91
C PHE A 290 24.58 -27.26 3.51
N SER A 291 23.64 -26.54 2.91
CA SER A 291 22.49 -27.09 2.23
C SER A 291 22.87 -27.64 0.84
N ASN A 292 22.09 -28.62 0.36
CA ASN A 292 22.15 -29.10 -1.03
C ASN A 292 23.55 -29.55 -1.51
N GLU A 293 24.41 -30.06 -0.64
CA GLU A 293 25.84 -30.30 -0.93
C GLU A 293 26.10 -31.27 -2.12
N ASN A 294 25.12 -32.10 -2.47
CA ASN A 294 25.24 -33.16 -3.48
C ASN A 294 24.86 -32.75 -4.91
N ALA A 295 24.61 -31.46 -5.18
CA ALA A 295 24.26 -30.97 -6.52
C ALA A 295 24.95 -29.63 -6.82
N ALA A 296 24.94 -29.20 -8.07
CA ALA A 296 25.30 -27.83 -8.44
C ALA A 296 24.24 -26.84 -7.94
N GLY A 297 24.62 -25.58 -7.70
CA GLY A 297 23.71 -24.50 -7.33
C GLY A 297 24.17 -23.75 -6.08
N THR A 298 23.19 -23.17 -5.37
CA THR A 298 23.45 -22.40 -4.14
C THR A 298 23.49 -23.30 -2.91
N HIS A 299 24.55 -23.15 -2.12
CA HIS A 299 24.80 -23.87 -0.87
C HIS A 299 24.86 -22.88 0.29
N ILE A 300 24.01 -23.08 1.29
CA ILE A 300 23.84 -22.15 2.41
C ILE A 300 24.13 -22.87 3.72
N ALA A 301 24.92 -22.26 4.58
CA ALA A 301 25.06 -22.65 5.97
C ALA A 301 24.68 -21.49 6.89
N THR A 302 23.88 -21.76 7.92
CA THR A 302 23.56 -20.77 8.95
C THR A 302 23.96 -21.26 10.33
N PHE A 303 24.60 -20.40 11.12
CA PHE A 303 25.02 -20.74 12.48
C PHE A 303 25.17 -19.48 13.34
N THR A 304 25.13 -19.65 14.66
CA THR A 304 25.53 -18.60 15.60
C THR A 304 26.99 -18.82 15.95
N ALA A 305 27.85 -17.82 15.71
CA ALA A 305 29.29 -17.92 15.94
C ALA A 305 29.58 -18.26 17.41
N PRO A 306 30.08 -19.47 17.74
CA PRO A 306 30.31 -19.86 19.13
C PRO A 306 31.65 -19.31 19.67
N THR A 307 32.61 -19.06 18.78
CA THR A 307 33.95 -18.53 19.06
C THR A 307 34.28 -17.44 18.04
N ALA A 308 35.47 -16.83 18.13
CA ALA A 308 35.86 -15.80 17.16
C ALA A 308 36.42 -16.42 15.86
N GLY A 309 37.29 -17.43 15.95
CA GLY A 309 38.01 -17.99 14.79
C GLY A 309 37.25 -19.11 14.09
N HIS A 310 37.03 -18.97 12.78
CA HIS A 310 36.30 -19.96 11.97
C HIS A 310 37.10 -20.42 10.76
N SER A 311 36.87 -21.68 10.41
CA SER A 311 37.43 -22.36 9.25
C SER A 311 36.27 -22.87 8.38
N ILE A 312 36.22 -22.39 7.14
CA ILE A 312 35.26 -22.83 6.14
C ILE A 312 36.02 -23.74 5.18
N LEU A 313 35.77 -25.04 5.27
CA LEU A 313 36.37 -25.99 4.35
C LEU A 313 35.44 -26.23 3.19
N LEU A 314 35.96 -25.98 2.00
CA LEU A 314 35.33 -26.34 0.73
C LEU A 314 36.14 -27.48 0.13
N TYR A 315 35.50 -28.64 -0.05
CA TYR A 315 36.10 -29.81 -0.65
C TYR A 315 35.78 -29.87 -2.15
N THR A 316 36.71 -30.41 -2.93
CA THR A 316 36.48 -30.87 -4.31
C THR A 316 37.11 -32.26 -4.44
N HIS A 317 36.59 -33.12 -5.30
CA HIS A 317 37.09 -34.48 -5.46
C HIS A 317 36.92 -34.97 -6.89
N ASP A 318 38.02 -35.39 -7.51
CA ASP A 318 38.10 -35.87 -8.90
C ASP A 318 37.27 -35.02 -9.88
N THR A 319 37.37 -33.70 -9.74
CA THR A 319 36.61 -32.75 -10.52
C THR A 319 37.24 -31.35 -10.48
N THR A 320 36.83 -30.54 -11.46
CA THR A 320 36.99 -29.10 -11.43
C THR A 320 35.69 -28.47 -10.94
N THR A 321 35.74 -27.80 -9.80
CA THR A 321 34.60 -27.07 -9.23
C THR A 321 34.84 -25.56 -9.36
N ASN A 322 33.93 -24.85 -10.02
CA ASN A 322 33.94 -23.40 -10.12
C ASN A 322 32.95 -22.81 -9.12
N TYR A 323 33.47 -21.99 -8.21
CA TYR A 323 32.70 -21.18 -7.28
C TYR A 323 32.50 -19.79 -7.89
N SER A 324 31.26 -19.47 -8.24
CA SER A 324 30.89 -18.20 -8.87
C SER A 324 30.57 -17.10 -7.87
N GLU A 325 30.15 -17.50 -6.66
CA GLU A 325 29.86 -16.60 -5.54
C GLU A 325 30.30 -17.23 -4.22
N PHE A 326 30.85 -16.41 -3.33
CA PHE A 326 31.13 -16.73 -1.94
C PHE A 326 30.88 -15.48 -1.10
N SER A 327 29.96 -15.59 -0.14
CA SER A 327 29.62 -14.51 0.77
C SER A 327 29.50 -15.01 2.21
N ILE A 328 29.83 -14.11 3.13
CA ILE A 328 29.67 -14.34 4.56
C ILE A 328 29.10 -13.05 5.14
N ARG A 329 27.97 -13.14 5.83
CA ARG A 329 27.32 -11.94 6.41
C ARG A 329 26.51 -12.29 7.64
N PRO A 330 26.35 -11.36 8.59
CA PRO A 330 25.27 -11.47 9.56
C PRO A 330 23.95 -11.67 8.82
N ILE A 331 23.07 -12.56 9.29
CA ILE A 331 21.75 -12.78 8.65
C ILE A 331 20.93 -11.49 8.60
N THR A 332 21.22 -10.57 9.51
CA THR A 332 20.59 -9.27 9.61
C THR A 332 21.08 -8.28 8.57
N GLU A 333 22.21 -8.51 7.91
CA GLU A 333 22.77 -7.63 6.89
C GLU A 333 22.35 -8.08 5.48
N GLN A 334 21.72 -7.19 4.72
CA GLN A 334 21.23 -7.50 3.37
C GLN A 334 21.57 -6.38 2.39
N VAL A 335 21.86 -6.74 1.14
CA VAL A 335 22.07 -5.78 0.04
C VAL A 335 20.72 -5.20 -0.36
N ILE A 336 20.64 -3.87 -0.45
CA ILE A 336 19.43 -3.17 -0.87
C ILE A 336 19.29 -3.30 -2.40
N ILE A 337 18.48 -4.26 -2.84
CA ILE A 337 18.17 -4.53 -4.26
C ILE A 337 16.74 -4.13 -4.65
N SER A 338 15.89 -3.86 -3.66
CA SER A 338 14.54 -3.35 -3.80
C SER A 338 14.20 -2.53 -2.56
N ARG A 339 13.47 -1.43 -2.74
CA ARG A 339 12.96 -0.60 -1.64
C ARG A 339 11.77 0.24 -2.07
N LYS A 340 11.01 0.73 -1.09
CA LYS A 340 10.10 1.87 -1.27
C LYS A 340 10.72 3.15 -0.72
N ASP A 341 10.64 4.24 -1.47
CA ASP A 341 11.04 5.56 -0.99
C ASP A 341 9.81 6.30 -0.43
N LEU A 342 9.99 7.00 0.69
CA LEU A 342 8.91 7.67 1.40
C LEU A 342 8.89 9.16 1.08
N VAL A 343 7.73 9.66 0.65
CA VAL A 343 7.45 11.08 0.43
C VAL A 343 6.54 11.60 1.53
N PHE A 344 6.90 12.70 2.16
CA PHE A 344 6.09 13.33 3.19
C PHE A 344 6.30 14.84 3.29
N LEU A 345 5.35 15.53 3.89
CA LEU A 345 5.45 16.96 4.17
C LEU A 345 5.82 17.17 5.64
N GLU A 346 6.90 17.91 5.88
CA GLU A 346 7.34 18.33 7.21
C GLU A 346 7.05 19.82 7.41
N SER A 347 6.40 20.19 8.52
CA SER A 347 6.01 21.57 8.86
C SER A 347 6.48 21.95 10.26
N TRP A 348 7.08 23.13 10.41
CA TRP A 348 7.62 23.61 11.69
C TRP A 348 7.49 25.12 11.86
N HIS A 349 7.53 25.58 13.10
CA HIS A 349 7.55 27.01 13.42
C HIS A 349 8.99 27.49 13.53
N GLU A 350 9.31 28.66 12.99
CA GLU A 350 10.67 29.22 13.06
C GLU A 350 10.67 30.75 13.15
N LYS A 351 11.55 31.31 13.99
CA LYS A 351 11.76 32.76 14.03
C LYS A 351 12.41 33.21 12.74
N ILE A 352 11.83 34.24 12.12
CA ILE A 352 12.40 34.82 10.88
C ILE A 352 13.83 35.35 11.13
N ALA A 353 14.05 35.94 12.31
CA ALA A 353 15.34 36.53 12.68
C ALA A 353 16.49 35.52 12.81
N ASP A 354 16.22 34.24 13.10
CA ASP A 354 17.27 33.24 13.33
C ASP A 354 18.07 32.93 12.05
N LYS A 355 17.45 33.11 10.87
CA LYS A 355 18.09 32.92 9.55
C LYS A 355 18.00 34.14 8.64
N ASP A 356 17.41 35.24 9.13
CA ASP A 356 17.17 36.48 8.39
C ASP A 356 16.49 36.27 7.01
N VAL A 357 15.52 35.37 6.95
CA VAL A 357 14.86 34.97 5.69
C VAL A 357 13.36 34.72 5.86
N VAL A 358 12.59 35.08 4.83
CA VAL A 358 11.18 34.74 4.69
C VAL A 358 10.96 34.02 3.37
N TYR A 359 10.26 32.89 3.43
CA TYR A 359 9.91 32.12 2.22
C TYR A 359 8.46 32.40 1.81
N PRO A 360 8.16 32.60 0.51
CA PRO A 360 6.78 32.66 0.04
C PRO A 360 5.99 31.43 0.47
N LEU A 361 4.76 31.63 0.96
CA LEU A 361 3.87 30.58 1.49
C LEU A 361 4.46 29.68 2.61
N GLY A 362 5.63 30.03 3.16
CA GLY A 362 6.40 29.16 4.05
C GLY A 362 7.16 28.03 3.34
N ASN A 363 7.19 28.00 2.01
CA ASN A 363 7.83 26.97 1.21
C ASN A 363 9.36 27.15 1.17
N VAL A 364 10.11 26.36 1.94
CA VAL A 364 11.59 26.47 1.91
C VAL A 364 12.20 25.88 0.64
N GLN A 365 11.39 25.30 -0.24
CA GLN A 365 11.77 24.75 -1.55
C GLN A 365 11.15 25.55 -2.70
N TYR A 366 10.76 26.81 -2.46
CA TYR A 366 10.15 27.65 -3.48
C TYR A 366 11.10 27.85 -4.67
N GLY A 367 10.69 27.41 -5.85
CA GLY A 367 11.58 27.37 -7.02
C GLY A 367 11.70 28.69 -7.77
N ALA A 368 10.68 29.53 -7.76
CA ALA A 368 10.69 30.78 -8.53
C ALA A 368 11.52 31.89 -7.84
N ASN A 369 12.19 32.71 -8.64
CA ASN A 369 13.09 33.78 -8.18
C ASN A 369 12.38 35.09 -7.79
N SER A 370 11.05 35.12 -7.83
CA SER A 370 10.25 36.27 -7.43
C SER A 370 8.89 35.85 -6.90
N TYR A 371 8.30 36.69 -6.06
CA TYR A 371 6.93 36.53 -5.56
C TYR A 371 6.30 37.91 -5.35
N ASP A 372 5.15 38.17 -5.96
CA ASP A 372 4.42 39.45 -5.86
C ASP A 372 5.29 40.70 -6.09
N GLY A 373 6.18 40.61 -7.10
CA GLY A 373 7.13 41.67 -7.44
C GLY A 373 8.34 41.80 -6.49
N ILE A 374 8.45 40.95 -5.47
CA ILE A 374 9.62 40.88 -4.58
C ILE A 374 10.62 39.89 -5.18
N GLY A 375 11.86 40.33 -5.44
CA GLY A 375 12.96 39.46 -5.84
C GLY A 375 13.42 38.55 -4.70
N LEU A 376 13.74 37.30 -5.02
CA LEU A 376 14.12 36.25 -4.07
C LEU A 376 15.53 35.73 -4.37
N LEU A 377 16.20 35.24 -3.34
CA LEU A 377 17.57 34.72 -3.36
C LEU A 377 17.59 33.27 -2.87
N ASN A 378 18.43 32.43 -3.47
CA ASN A 378 18.54 31.00 -3.14
C ASN A 378 19.81 30.62 -2.36
N ASN A 379 20.58 31.60 -1.91
CA ASN A 379 21.85 31.42 -1.19
C ASN A 379 21.81 32.00 0.24
N LEU A 380 20.62 32.22 0.80
CA LEU A 380 20.45 32.81 2.13
C LEU A 380 20.65 31.79 3.27
N VAL A 381 20.40 30.51 3.00
CA VAL A 381 20.54 29.40 3.96
C VAL A 381 21.29 28.26 3.26
N ALA A 382 22.01 27.42 4.01
CA ALA A 382 22.71 26.27 3.45
C ALA A 382 21.75 25.31 2.73
N GLN A 383 22.24 24.69 1.65
CA GLN A 383 21.47 23.88 0.71
C GLN A 383 20.66 22.76 1.39
N GLY A 384 21.25 22.06 2.38
CA GLY A 384 20.61 20.99 3.14
C GLY A 384 19.30 21.39 3.85
N TYR A 385 19.05 22.69 4.05
CA TYR A 385 17.79 23.21 4.59
C TYR A 385 16.61 22.98 3.63
N SER A 386 16.86 23.03 2.33
CA SER A 386 15.87 22.87 1.25
C SER A 386 15.93 21.49 0.58
N ALA A 387 16.91 20.66 0.91
CA ALA A 387 17.10 19.34 0.31
C ALA A 387 15.91 18.40 0.59
N PHE A 388 15.47 17.66 -0.43
CA PHE A 388 14.41 16.65 -0.28
C PHE A 388 14.86 15.47 0.61
N GLY A 389 16.10 15.03 0.47
CA GLY A 389 16.68 13.90 1.20
C GLY A 389 18.17 14.10 1.39
N GLU A 390 18.84 13.16 2.04
CA GLU A 390 20.30 13.20 2.23
C GLU A 390 21.06 13.13 0.89
N TRP A 391 20.47 12.45 -0.08
CA TRP A 391 20.95 12.29 -1.45
C TRP A 391 20.87 13.56 -2.31
N ASP A 392 20.09 14.57 -1.89
CA ASP A 392 19.84 15.77 -2.70
C ASP A 392 20.84 16.89 -2.36
N THR A 393 21.78 17.08 -3.28
CA THR A 393 22.84 18.10 -3.17
C THR A 393 22.57 19.36 -4.00
N ASN A 394 21.43 19.43 -4.71
CA ASN A 394 21.18 20.46 -5.73
C ASN A 394 20.07 21.44 -5.34
N THR A 395 19.00 20.97 -4.66
CA THR A 395 17.82 21.80 -4.44
C THR A 395 18.12 22.95 -3.48
N THR A 396 17.85 24.18 -3.92
CA THR A 396 17.92 25.40 -3.10
C THR A 396 16.62 26.18 -3.24
N GLY A 397 15.99 26.55 -2.12
CA GLY A 397 14.78 27.36 -2.15
C GLY A 397 15.05 28.85 -2.18
N HIS A 398 14.20 29.58 -2.91
CA HIS A 398 14.26 31.03 -3.03
C HIS A 398 13.46 31.71 -1.91
N GLY A 399 14.14 32.57 -1.14
CA GLY A 399 13.55 33.37 -0.06
C GLY A 399 13.94 34.84 -0.15
N ALA A 400 13.23 35.69 0.58
CA ALA A 400 13.54 37.10 0.72
C ALA A 400 14.38 37.33 1.98
N LYS A 401 15.51 38.04 1.86
CA LYS A 401 16.33 38.43 3.01
C LYS A 401 15.59 39.47 3.85
N TRP A 402 15.20 39.11 5.07
CA TRP A 402 14.27 39.90 5.87
C TRP A 402 14.79 41.30 6.20
N SER A 403 16.03 41.41 6.69
CA SER A 403 16.69 42.67 7.00
C SER A 403 16.89 43.59 5.79
N GLY A 404 16.92 43.03 4.57
CA GLY A 404 17.12 43.75 3.33
C GLY A 404 15.83 44.29 2.69
N LEU A 405 14.66 43.94 3.22
CA LEU A 405 13.39 44.34 2.64
C LEU A 405 12.99 45.77 3.01
N SER A 406 12.44 46.50 2.03
CA SER A 406 11.72 47.76 2.28
C SER A 406 10.51 47.53 3.19
N GLU A 407 10.07 48.58 3.88
CA GLU A 407 8.88 48.51 4.74
C GLU A 407 7.63 48.09 3.96
N ALA A 408 7.47 48.60 2.73
CA ALA A 408 6.36 48.22 1.85
C ALA A 408 6.37 46.71 1.53
N ASN A 409 7.54 46.13 1.20
CA ASN A 409 7.63 44.70 0.91
C ASN A 409 7.47 43.84 2.16
N ARG A 410 7.94 44.30 3.33
CA ARG A 410 7.65 43.63 4.61
C ARG A 410 6.15 43.64 4.90
N ALA A 411 5.47 44.76 4.74
CA ALA A 411 4.02 44.87 4.94
C ALA A 411 3.25 43.92 4.02
N LYS A 412 3.63 43.80 2.74
CA LYS A 412 3.04 42.83 1.80
C LYS A 412 3.13 41.38 2.29
N LEU A 413 4.31 40.96 2.72
CA LEU A 413 4.53 39.59 3.23
C LEU A 413 3.78 39.34 4.54
N LEU A 414 3.71 40.32 5.44
CA LEU A 414 3.01 40.21 6.73
C LEU A 414 1.48 40.22 6.58
N ALA A 415 0.95 40.97 5.61
CA ALA A 415 -0.49 41.13 5.41
C ALA A 415 -1.15 39.91 4.77
N ASN A 416 -0.40 39.07 4.04
CA ASN A 416 -0.95 37.89 3.39
C ASN A 416 -0.91 36.66 4.34
N PRO A 417 -2.07 36.18 4.83
CA PRO A 417 -2.15 35.09 5.81
C PRO A 417 -1.63 33.75 5.26
N ALA A 418 -1.55 33.57 3.94
CA ALA A 418 -1.01 32.34 3.34
C ALA A 418 0.50 32.17 3.57
N HIS A 419 1.22 33.23 3.97
CA HIS A 419 2.61 33.12 4.40
C HIS A 419 2.78 32.52 5.80
N ASN A 420 1.67 32.33 6.55
CA ASN A 420 1.64 31.81 7.91
C ASN A 420 2.64 32.51 8.85
N ILE A 421 2.67 33.84 8.82
CA ILE A 421 3.51 34.67 9.69
C ILE A 421 2.65 35.21 10.84
N TYR A 422 3.14 35.10 12.07
CA TYR A 422 2.54 35.73 13.24
C TYR A 422 3.60 36.41 14.12
N TYR A 423 3.19 37.43 14.86
CA TYR A 423 4.02 38.08 15.86
C TYR A 423 3.81 37.45 17.24
N ASP A 424 4.90 37.00 17.86
CA ASP A 424 4.91 36.48 19.22
C ASP A 424 5.36 37.59 20.19
N PRO A 425 4.44 38.21 20.95
CA PRO A 425 4.76 39.35 21.81
C PRO A 425 5.62 38.95 23.03
N GLU A 426 5.61 37.67 23.44
CA GLU A 426 6.40 37.18 24.58
C GLU A 426 7.90 37.22 24.26
N VAL A 427 8.27 36.81 23.04
CA VAL A 427 9.66 36.79 22.56
C VAL A 427 9.99 37.95 21.61
N LYS A 428 9.02 38.84 21.35
CA LYS A 428 9.10 40.00 20.45
C LYS A 428 9.64 39.66 19.06
N ALA A 429 9.19 38.55 18.49
CA ALA A 429 9.71 38.04 17.22
C ALA A 429 8.58 37.66 16.24
N TYR A 430 8.86 37.83 14.94
CA TYR A 430 8.02 37.25 13.89
C TYR A 430 8.38 35.78 13.70
N ILE A 431 7.36 34.94 13.75
CA ILE A 431 7.46 33.50 13.52
C ILE A 431 6.79 33.20 12.19
N GLN A 432 7.47 32.46 11.33
CA GLN A 432 6.88 31.86 10.14
C GLN A 432 6.67 30.37 10.37
N VAL A 433 5.48 29.86 10.04
CA VAL A 433 5.30 28.40 9.89
C VAL A 433 5.76 28.01 8.50
N ARG A 434 6.86 27.23 8.45
CA ARG A 434 7.54 26.80 7.23
C ARG A 434 7.24 25.33 6.97
N TYR A 435 7.40 24.93 5.72
CA TYR A 435 7.27 23.54 5.32
C TYR A 435 8.29 23.15 4.25
N ARG A 436 8.53 21.84 4.14
CA ARG A 436 9.21 21.20 3.01
C ARG A 436 8.60 19.85 2.69
N ILE A 437 8.83 19.39 1.47
CA ILE A 437 8.62 18.01 1.05
C ILE A 437 9.94 17.26 1.23
N ARG A 438 9.86 16.07 1.84
CA ARG A 438 10.98 15.16 1.99
C ARG A 438 10.78 13.90 1.17
N VAL A 439 11.89 13.36 0.68
CA VAL A 439 11.98 12.07 -0.01
C VAL A 439 13.13 11.29 0.61
N VAL A 440 12.78 10.30 1.43
CA VAL A 440 13.76 9.48 2.16
C VAL A 440 13.95 8.16 1.43
N GLU A 441 15.21 7.81 1.15
CA GLU A 441 15.56 6.48 0.61
C GLU A 441 15.12 5.40 1.59
N GLY A 442 14.30 4.45 1.16
CA GLY A 442 13.99 3.29 1.98
C GLY A 442 15.19 2.38 2.20
N VAL A 443 15.00 1.40 3.07
CA VAL A 443 15.99 0.34 3.35
C VAL A 443 15.48 -1.06 3.00
N GLY A 444 14.25 -1.14 2.50
CA GLY A 444 13.53 -2.34 2.08
C GLY A 444 12.14 -1.98 1.55
N ASP A 445 11.30 -2.98 1.27
CA ASP A 445 9.97 -2.79 0.66
C ASP A 445 8.84 -2.59 1.69
N ASP A 446 9.12 -2.78 2.98
CA ASP A 446 8.12 -2.74 4.06
C ASP A 446 8.32 -1.53 4.99
N PHE A 447 7.22 -0.96 5.48
CA PHE A 447 7.18 0.22 6.35
C PHE A 447 6.26 0.01 7.55
N ASP A 448 6.69 0.50 8.71
CA ASP A 448 5.91 0.48 9.94
C ASP A 448 5.00 1.73 9.96
N TYR A 449 3.69 1.51 10.10
CA TYR A 449 2.66 2.56 10.27
C TYR A 449 2.72 3.67 9.21
N THR A 450 2.23 3.38 8.00
CA THR A 450 2.19 4.37 6.90
C THR A 450 1.17 5.50 7.12
N TYR A 451 0.27 5.34 8.10
CA TYR A 451 -0.70 6.34 8.53
C TYR A 451 -0.56 6.57 10.04
N ALA A 452 -0.68 7.83 10.48
CA ALA A 452 -0.76 8.15 11.89
C ALA A 452 -2.17 7.89 12.42
N TYR A 453 -2.30 7.03 13.43
CA TYR A 453 -3.56 6.62 14.01
C TYR A 453 -3.47 6.46 15.55
N ARG A 454 -4.63 6.38 16.21
CA ARG A 454 -4.70 6.27 17.67
C ARG A 454 -4.24 4.89 18.14
N GLY A 455 -3.20 4.84 18.98
CA GLY A 455 -2.69 3.58 19.53
C GLY A 455 -1.39 3.10 18.92
N ILE A 456 -0.76 3.88 18.03
CA ILE A 456 0.62 3.63 17.58
C ILE A 456 1.55 3.65 18.81
N THR A 457 2.28 2.55 18.99
CA THR A 457 3.23 2.36 20.12
C THR A 457 4.68 2.53 19.72
N THR A 458 4.99 2.65 18.42
CA THR A 458 6.36 2.68 17.86
C THR A 458 6.51 3.74 16.79
N SER A 459 7.73 4.24 16.60
CA SER A 459 7.98 5.39 15.72
C SER A 459 7.77 5.10 14.25
N TRP A 460 7.51 6.16 13.47
CA TRP A 460 7.40 6.06 12.02
C TRP A 460 8.76 5.72 11.39
N ARG A 461 8.82 4.59 10.67
CA ARG A 461 10.08 3.98 10.19
C ARG A 461 9.85 2.91 9.13
N PRO A 462 10.91 2.42 8.46
CA PRO A 462 10.87 1.17 7.70
C PRO A 462 10.60 -0.05 8.60
N ASN A 463 9.81 -1.03 8.16
CA ASN A 463 9.46 -2.23 8.94
C ASN A 463 10.60 -3.24 8.89
N ARG A 464 11.02 -3.75 10.06
CA ARG A 464 12.07 -4.78 10.10
C ARG A 464 12.00 -5.78 11.26
N GLY A 465 10.81 -5.99 11.82
CA GLY A 465 10.64 -6.94 12.93
C GLY A 465 11.13 -6.40 14.28
N ASN A 466 11.90 -7.21 15.04
CA ASN A 466 12.01 -7.11 16.50
C ASN A 466 13.00 -6.05 17.05
N THR A 467 13.50 -5.11 16.23
CA THR A 467 14.45 -4.08 16.67
C THR A 467 13.87 -2.65 16.58
N ASP A 468 14.46 -1.73 17.34
CA ASP A 468 14.04 -0.34 17.47
C ASP A 468 14.57 0.61 16.37
N TYR A 469 15.28 0.16 15.32
CA TYR A 469 15.96 1.08 14.37
C TYR A 469 15.91 0.65 12.90
N PRO A 470 16.06 1.60 11.94
CA PRO A 470 16.29 3.04 12.10
C PRO A 470 15.00 3.87 12.08
N TYR A 471 14.98 4.98 12.80
CA TYR A 471 13.86 5.94 12.77
C TYR A 471 14.10 7.07 11.77
N PHE A 472 13.04 7.69 11.25
CA PHE A 472 13.18 8.91 10.46
C PHE A 472 13.55 10.10 11.34
N ASN A 473 14.64 10.78 11.00
CA ASN A 473 15.12 11.95 11.73
C ASN A 473 14.20 13.16 11.49
N VAL A 474 13.91 13.91 12.56
CA VAL A 474 13.22 15.20 12.44
C VAL A 474 14.25 16.27 12.05
N ARG A 475 14.00 17.01 10.97
CA ARG A 475 14.91 18.07 10.53
C ARG A 475 14.46 19.44 11.04
N GLY A 476 13.18 19.78 10.94
CA GLY A 476 12.64 21.09 11.36
C GLY A 476 13.52 22.29 10.96
N GLN A 477 13.93 23.13 11.92
CA GLN A 477 14.78 24.29 11.62
C GLN A 477 16.27 23.97 11.29
N ASN A 478 16.69 22.71 11.29
CA ASN A 478 18.08 22.34 11.01
C ASN A 478 18.44 22.48 9.53
N VAL A 479 19.71 22.80 9.27
CA VAL A 479 20.26 23.04 7.92
C VAL A 479 20.96 21.82 7.32
N LEU A 480 21.12 20.75 8.10
CA LEU A 480 21.64 19.46 7.64
C LEU A 480 20.49 18.58 7.15
N SER A 481 20.81 17.69 6.21
CA SER A 481 19.86 16.84 5.51
C SER A 481 19.93 15.36 5.93
N ASP A 482 20.23 15.08 7.20
CA ASP A 482 20.30 13.71 7.71
C ASP A 482 18.90 13.05 7.66
N ASP A 483 18.80 11.88 7.03
CA ASP A 483 17.51 11.19 6.86
C ASP A 483 17.13 10.27 8.01
N TYR A 484 18.10 9.50 8.49
CA TYR A 484 17.93 8.50 9.55
C TYR A 484 18.47 9.00 10.89
N TYR A 485 17.76 8.63 11.95
CA TYR A 485 18.18 8.90 13.32
C TYR A 485 19.23 7.89 13.77
N ASP A 486 20.44 8.39 14.07
CA ASP A 486 21.50 7.63 14.71
C ASP A 486 21.60 8.03 16.20
N SER A 487 21.31 7.09 17.10
CA SER A 487 21.37 7.33 18.55
C SER A 487 22.78 7.60 19.09
N GLY A 488 23.83 7.17 18.35
CA GLY A 488 25.24 7.41 18.67
C GLY A 488 25.80 8.71 18.09
N SER A 489 25.09 9.36 17.17
CA SER A 489 25.56 10.60 16.52
C SER A 489 25.41 11.83 17.41
N THR A 490 26.38 12.74 17.32
CA THR A 490 26.27 14.08 17.92
C THR A 490 25.35 15.02 17.14
N SER A 491 24.98 14.68 15.88
CA SER A 491 24.10 15.47 14.98
C SER A 491 22.61 15.09 15.08
N SER A 492 22.25 13.96 15.69
CA SER A 492 20.86 13.49 15.74
C SER A 492 20.01 14.38 16.65
N ASN A 493 18.91 14.89 16.07
CA ASN A 493 18.08 15.95 16.65
C ASN A 493 16.79 15.39 17.25
N GLY A 494 16.23 14.33 16.67
CA GLY A 494 14.95 13.76 17.07
C GLY A 494 14.41 12.74 16.07
N TYR A 495 13.25 12.16 16.36
CA TYR A 495 12.52 11.28 15.45
C TYR A 495 11.03 11.56 15.54
N PHE A 496 10.26 11.17 14.52
CA PHE A 496 8.81 11.24 14.58
C PHE A 496 8.30 10.12 15.51
N ASN A 497 7.60 10.52 16.58
CA ASN A 497 7.20 9.79 17.81
C ASN A 497 6.88 8.28 17.70
N PRO A 498 7.02 7.47 18.80
CA PRO A 498 6.98 7.86 20.22
C PRO A 498 7.97 7.16 21.19
N PRO A 499 7.92 7.44 22.52
CA PRO A 499 7.51 6.34 23.43
C PRO A 499 6.76 6.75 24.72
N ASN A 500 5.82 5.90 25.16
CA ASN A 500 5.17 5.85 26.49
C ASN A 500 4.43 7.10 26.98
N ASN A 501 3.22 7.28 26.44
CA ASN A 501 2.27 8.30 26.87
C ASN A 501 1.60 7.96 28.22
N SER A 502 2.08 8.60 29.28
CA SER A 502 1.19 9.22 30.28
C SER A 502 1.31 10.75 30.30
N GLN A 503 2.05 11.35 29.36
CA GLN A 503 2.29 12.81 29.31
C GLN A 503 2.21 13.47 27.93
N ARG A 504 1.76 12.77 26.88
CA ARG A 504 1.30 13.38 25.62
C ARG A 504 0.28 12.46 24.99
N GLU A 505 -0.98 12.66 25.36
CA GLU A 505 -2.09 12.12 24.58
C GLU A 505 -1.86 12.49 23.11
N ILE A 506 -1.86 11.50 22.22
CA ILE A 506 -2.24 11.76 20.83
C ILE A 506 -3.69 12.21 20.93
N ILE A 507 -3.91 13.52 21.13
CA ILE A 507 -5.24 14.12 21.26
C ILE A 507 -5.87 14.30 19.87
N ASN A 508 -5.14 14.10 18.76
CA ASN A 508 -5.64 14.38 17.42
C ASN A 508 -5.00 13.43 16.39
N GLY A 509 -5.81 12.72 15.59
CA GLY A 509 -5.35 11.76 14.58
C GLY A 509 -4.67 12.40 13.35
N SER A 510 -3.96 11.54 12.59
CA SER A 510 -3.44 11.71 11.21
C SER A 510 -2.20 12.59 10.92
N ASP A 511 -1.48 13.10 11.92
CA ASP A 511 -0.11 13.61 11.77
C ASP A 511 0.90 12.94 12.74
N PHE A 512 2.18 12.99 12.38
CA PHE A 512 3.28 12.58 13.25
C PHE A 512 3.92 13.80 13.91
N GLU A 513 3.88 13.87 15.24
CA GLU A 513 4.61 14.90 15.99
C GLU A 513 6.09 14.54 16.08
N GLY A 514 6.95 15.51 15.72
CA GLY A 514 8.39 15.39 15.89
C GLY A 514 8.76 15.46 17.37
N PHE A 515 9.46 14.45 17.85
CA PHE A 515 10.09 14.46 19.17
C PHE A 515 11.58 14.73 19.02
N ALA A 516 12.13 15.60 19.86
CA ALA A 516 13.55 15.91 19.86
C ALA A 516 14.21 15.54 21.18
N SER A 517 15.27 14.73 21.13
CA SER A 517 16.15 14.51 22.29
C SER A 517 16.93 15.78 22.66
N LYS A 518 17.13 16.69 21.69
CA LYS A 518 17.75 18.01 21.84
C LYS A 518 16.73 19.09 21.42
N LYS A 519 16.22 19.92 22.33
CA LYS A 519 15.15 20.93 22.13
C LYS A 519 15.44 22.03 21.06
N ARG A 520 15.57 21.67 19.77
CA ARG A 520 15.96 22.58 18.68
C ARG A 520 15.34 22.23 17.31
N ILE A 521 14.17 21.58 17.26
CA ILE A 521 13.49 21.25 15.99
C ILE A 521 12.59 22.38 15.45
N GLY A 522 12.21 23.35 16.27
CA GLY A 522 11.43 24.53 15.87
C GLY A 522 11.08 25.41 17.08
N HIS A 523 10.50 26.58 16.83
CA HIS A 523 9.98 27.48 17.85
C HIS A 523 8.93 26.74 18.70
N ASN A 524 9.13 26.73 20.03
CA ASN A 524 8.33 25.96 20.98
C ASN A 524 8.25 24.45 20.70
N ASN A 525 9.27 23.87 20.04
CA ASN A 525 9.35 22.46 19.63
C ASN A 525 8.20 21.99 18.72
N LYS A 526 7.59 22.92 17.96
CA LYS A 526 6.52 22.58 17.01
C LYS A 526 7.11 22.13 15.67
N CYS A 527 7.11 20.82 15.42
CA CYS A 527 7.43 20.20 14.14
C CYS A 527 6.52 18.98 13.92
N PHE A 528 5.92 18.85 12.73
CA PHE A 528 4.93 17.83 12.40
C PHE A 528 5.19 17.27 11.00
N ALA A 529 4.77 16.03 10.75
CA ALA A 529 4.81 15.42 9.44
C ALA A 529 3.49 14.76 9.05
N VAL A 530 3.14 14.85 7.76
CA VAL A 530 2.02 14.11 7.14
C VAL A 530 2.53 13.34 5.92
N PRO A 531 2.18 12.04 5.78
CA PRO A 531 2.61 11.23 4.65
C PRO A 531 1.96 11.69 3.34
N ILE A 532 2.68 11.54 2.23
CA ILE A 532 2.18 11.83 0.88
C ILE A 532 2.13 10.54 0.06
N ALA A 533 3.25 9.82 -0.04
CA ALA A 533 3.30 8.62 -0.86
C ALA A 533 4.42 7.66 -0.45
N LEU A 534 4.24 6.38 -0.74
CA LEU A 534 5.34 5.43 -0.87
C LEU A 534 5.52 5.06 -2.34
N VAL A 535 6.77 4.98 -2.81
CA VAL A 535 7.07 4.69 -4.21
C VAL A 535 8.00 3.48 -4.30
N GLN A 536 7.46 2.37 -4.81
CA GLN A 536 8.24 1.15 -5.08
C GLN A 536 9.26 1.41 -6.19
N ARG A 537 10.54 1.18 -5.91
CA ARG A 537 11.61 1.36 -6.87
C ARG A 537 11.90 0.06 -7.63
N MET A 538 12.13 0.18 -8.94
CA MET A 538 12.90 -0.82 -9.68
C MET A 538 14.38 -0.68 -9.35
N ASN A 539 15.24 -1.57 -9.84
CA ASN A 539 16.68 -1.48 -9.63
C ASN A 539 17.48 -1.40 -10.93
N GLN A 540 18.71 -0.89 -10.80
CA GLN A 540 19.63 -0.70 -11.91
C GLN A 540 20.31 -1.99 -12.38
N GLY A 541 20.11 -3.13 -11.70
CA GLY A 541 20.65 -4.42 -12.11
C GLY A 541 20.02 -4.89 -13.42
N ALA A 542 20.66 -5.86 -14.08
CA ALA A 542 20.11 -6.49 -15.27
C ALA A 542 18.89 -7.36 -14.91
N TYR A 543 17.87 -7.36 -15.77
CA TYR A 543 16.64 -8.13 -15.54
C TYR A 543 16.87 -9.62 -15.74
N HIS A 544 16.53 -10.44 -14.73
CA HIS A 544 16.48 -11.90 -14.83
C HIS A 544 15.27 -12.43 -14.04
N PRO A 545 14.44 -13.35 -14.60
CA PRO A 545 13.17 -13.76 -13.97
C PRO A 545 13.35 -14.55 -12.67
N THR A 546 14.49 -15.20 -12.47
CA THR A 546 14.88 -15.85 -11.21
C THR A 546 15.63 -14.89 -10.27
N TYR A 547 16.79 -14.40 -10.70
CA TYR A 547 17.75 -13.75 -9.80
C TYR A 547 17.56 -12.24 -9.60
N ASN A 548 16.99 -11.51 -10.56
CA ASN A 548 16.73 -10.09 -10.38
C ASN A 548 15.44 -9.66 -11.09
N PRO A 549 14.27 -10.04 -10.56
CA PRO A 549 13.02 -9.78 -11.22
C PRO A 549 12.63 -8.30 -11.21
N MET A 550 13.29 -7.46 -10.41
CA MET A 550 13.14 -5.99 -10.37
C MET A 550 14.21 -5.24 -11.19
N GLY A 551 15.09 -5.97 -11.89
CA GLY A 551 16.12 -5.39 -12.76
C GLY A 551 15.55 -4.76 -14.03
N THR A 552 16.28 -3.80 -14.59
CA THR A 552 15.87 -3.01 -15.76
C THR A 552 16.96 -2.92 -16.83
N ALA A 553 18.23 -3.16 -16.46
CA ALA A 553 19.34 -3.13 -17.40
C ALA A 553 19.38 -4.38 -18.29
N VAL A 554 20.14 -4.31 -19.38
CA VAL A 554 20.47 -5.45 -20.24
C VAL A 554 21.74 -6.14 -19.74
N PHE A 555 21.89 -7.43 -20.05
CA PHE A 555 23.16 -8.11 -19.93
C PHE A 555 24.05 -7.78 -21.12
N THR A 556 25.36 -7.72 -20.92
CA THR A 556 26.33 -7.52 -21.99
C THR A 556 27.61 -8.28 -21.70
N LYS A 557 28.35 -8.62 -22.76
CA LYS A 557 29.77 -8.93 -22.70
C LYS A 557 30.52 -7.78 -23.36
N SER A 558 31.37 -7.09 -22.62
CA SER A 558 31.94 -5.80 -23.04
C SER A 558 32.71 -5.93 -24.35
N GLY A 559 32.35 -5.11 -25.35
CA GLY A 559 32.94 -5.13 -26.69
C GLY A 559 32.52 -6.32 -27.57
N VAL A 560 31.55 -7.13 -27.15
CA VAL A 560 31.12 -8.34 -27.88
C VAL A 560 29.65 -8.25 -28.28
N ALA A 561 28.72 -8.36 -27.33
CA ALA A 561 27.28 -8.42 -27.61
C ALA A 561 26.43 -8.12 -26.36
N ASN A 562 25.19 -7.68 -26.60
CA ASN A 562 24.14 -7.54 -25.60
C ASN A 562 23.23 -8.78 -25.58
N TYR A 563 22.71 -9.13 -24.42
CA TYR A 563 21.88 -10.31 -24.20
C TYR A 563 20.62 -9.95 -23.40
N HIS A 564 19.47 -10.42 -23.87
CA HIS A 564 18.29 -10.57 -23.02
C HIS A 564 18.46 -11.82 -22.15
N TRP A 565 17.77 -11.88 -21.01
CA TRP A 565 17.83 -13.02 -20.09
C TRP A 565 17.58 -14.37 -20.77
N HIS A 566 16.65 -14.41 -21.74
CA HIS A 566 16.24 -15.63 -22.44
C HIS A 566 17.20 -16.02 -23.58
N ASN A 567 18.23 -15.21 -23.85
CA ASN A 567 19.26 -15.47 -24.86
C ASN A 567 20.67 -15.55 -24.23
N LEU A 568 20.75 -15.72 -22.91
CA LEU A 568 22.02 -15.87 -22.21
C LEU A 568 22.63 -17.25 -22.51
N PRO A 569 23.96 -17.34 -22.70
CA PRO A 569 24.63 -18.63 -22.73
C PRO A 569 24.45 -19.35 -21.40
N THR A 570 24.22 -20.66 -21.44
CA THR A 570 24.00 -21.51 -20.26
C THR A 570 25.09 -21.32 -19.19
N GLY A 571 24.67 -21.17 -17.93
CA GLY A 571 25.58 -21.01 -16.79
C GLY A 571 26.24 -19.64 -16.66
N SER A 572 25.91 -18.65 -17.51
CA SER A 572 26.56 -17.33 -17.48
C SER A 572 26.11 -16.44 -16.32
N ILE A 573 24.88 -16.62 -15.84
CA ILE A 573 24.27 -15.86 -14.73
C ILE A 573 23.60 -16.89 -13.82
N VAL A 574 24.07 -17.00 -12.59
CA VAL A 574 23.60 -18.03 -11.63
C VAL A 574 23.23 -17.45 -10.26
N SER A 575 23.30 -16.12 -10.11
CA SER A 575 22.96 -15.48 -8.85
C SER A 575 22.44 -14.05 -9.01
N ILE A 576 21.93 -13.51 -7.91
CA ILE A 576 21.48 -12.11 -7.83
C ILE A 576 22.68 -11.17 -8.04
N SER A 577 23.84 -11.49 -7.45
CA SER A 577 25.05 -10.68 -7.55
C SER A 577 25.48 -10.47 -9.01
N ASP A 578 25.48 -11.52 -9.83
CA ASP A 578 25.81 -11.44 -11.25
C ASP A 578 24.95 -10.43 -12.02
N CYS A 579 23.71 -10.20 -11.58
CA CYS A 579 22.81 -9.22 -12.19
C CYS A 579 23.24 -7.76 -11.92
N PHE A 580 24.04 -7.50 -10.89
CA PHE A 580 24.52 -6.17 -10.54
C PHE A 580 25.99 -5.93 -10.93
N MET A 581 26.74 -7.00 -11.20
CA MET A 581 28.14 -6.91 -11.60
C MET A 581 28.31 -6.32 -13.00
N ASN A 582 29.25 -5.39 -13.15
CA ASN A 582 29.59 -4.83 -14.46
C ASN A 582 30.22 -5.90 -15.35
N ALA A 583 29.84 -5.89 -16.63
CA ALA A 583 30.44 -6.78 -17.63
C ALA A 583 31.92 -6.50 -17.89
N THR A 584 32.67 -7.54 -18.24
CA THR A 584 34.05 -7.44 -18.74
C THR A 584 34.12 -8.02 -20.16
N SER A 585 35.31 -8.00 -20.77
CA SER A 585 35.52 -8.68 -22.08
C SER A 585 35.43 -10.21 -21.97
N THR A 586 35.53 -10.77 -20.76
CA THR A 586 35.53 -12.22 -20.50
C THR A 586 34.29 -12.71 -19.77
N LYS A 587 33.62 -11.88 -18.96
CA LYS A 587 32.44 -12.21 -18.17
C LYS A 587 31.22 -11.38 -18.58
N ILE A 588 30.06 -12.03 -18.71
CA ILE A 588 28.77 -11.37 -18.93
C ILE A 588 28.33 -10.70 -17.62
N GLY A 589 27.82 -9.48 -17.70
CA GLY A 589 27.27 -8.76 -16.57
C GLY A 589 26.32 -7.65 -17.02
N LYS A 590 25.92 -6.78 -16.10
CA LYS A 590 25.10 -5.60 -16.37
C LYS A 590 25.81 -4.64 -17.34
N HIS A 591 25.04 -4.08 -18.28
CA HIS A 591 25.47 -2.96 -19.12
C HIS A 591 25.21 -1.61 -18.43
N THR A 592 26.27 -0.84 -18.18
CA THR A 592 26.22 0.44 -17.43
C THR A 592 25.41 1.55 -18.11
N GLY A 593 25.36 1.57 -19.43
CA GLY A 593 24.60 2.54 -20.23
C GLY A 593 23.16 2.13 -20.60
N SER A 594 22.48 1.31 -19.78
CA SER A 594 21.13 0.79 -20.09
C SER A 594 20.18 0.83 -18.88
N GLY A 595 18.88 0.65 -19.12
CA GLY A 595 17.85 0.51 -18.08
C GLY A 595 17.23 1.80 -17.56
N PHE A 596 17.61 2.96 -18.10
CA PHE A 596 17.07 4.28 -17.75
C PHE A 596 16.44 4.99 -18.94
N ILE A 597 15.61 5.99 -18.69
CA ILE A 597 14.78 6.67 -19.71
C ILE A 597 15.63 7.27 -20.83
N SER A 598 16.71 7.97 -20.49
CA SER A 598 17.59 8.65 -21.46
C SER A 598 18.73 7.76 -21.95
N ALA A 599 18.63 6.44 -21.81
CA ALA A 599 19.70 5.53 -22.21
C ALA A 599 19.99 5.61 -23.72
N PRO A 600 21.26 5.71 -24.13
CA PRO A 600 21.63 5.80 -25.55
C PRO A 600 21.50 4.45 -26.28
N TYR A 601 21.36 3.34 -25.55
CA TYR A 601 21.30 1.98 -26.09
C TYR A 601 19.94 1.33 -25.90
N THR A 602 19.35 0.87 -27.02
CA THR A 602 18.23 -0.09 -27.16
C THR A 602 16.93 0.23 -26.42
N GLY A 603 15.81 -0.23 -26.98
CA GLY A 603 14.49 -0.11 -26.35
C GLY A 603 14.40 -0.83 -24.98
N PRO A 604 13.25 -0.71 -24.30
CA PRO A 604 13.05 -1.29 -22.97
C PRO A 604 13.30 -2.81 -22.94
N ILE A 605 14.10 -3.27 -21.99
CA ILE A 605 14.51 -4.69 -21.84
C ILE A 605 13.46 -5.50 -21.10
N ARG A 606 12.78 -4.86 -20.14
CA ARG A 606 11.58 -5.39 -19.55
C ARG A 606 10.43 -5.21 -20.53
N ASN A 607 9.66 -6.27 -20.68
CA ASN A 607 8.51 -6.26 -21.56
C ASN A 607 7.21 -5.82 -20.85
N ASP A 608 7.25 -5.68 -19.52
CA ASP A 608 6.12 -5.17 -18.73
C ASP A 608 6.03 -3.62 -18.74
N GLN A 609 5.13 -3.09 -17.92
CA GLN A 609 4.88 -1.66 -17.81
C GLN A 609 6.02 -0.86 -17.13
N TYR A 610 6.95 -1.51 -16.43
CA TYR A 610 7.94 -0.87 -15.55
C TYR A 610 9.33 -0.84 -16.17
N LYS A 611 9.44 -0.17 -17.31
CA LYS A 611 10.56 -0.31 -18.25
C LYS A 611 11.91 0.24 -17.79
N TYR A 612 11.90 1.30 -16.98
CA TYR A 612 13.10 2.06 -16.61
C TYR A 612 13.22 2.21 -15.10
N TYR A 613 14.45 2.19 -14.55
CA TYR A 613 14.66 2.30 -13.11
C TYR A 613 14.50 3.70 -12.54
N ASP A 614 14.72 4.71 -13.38
CA ASP A 614 14.65 6.11 -13.01
C ASP A 614 13.22 6.66 -13.19
N ALA A 615 12.38 6.04 -14.01
CA ALA A 615 10.96 6.40 -14.13
C ALA A 615 10.16 6.17 -12.83
N ILE A 616 9.16 7.03 -12.60
CA ILE A 616 8.09 6.80 -11.62
C ILE A 616 6.81 6.49 -12.36
N TYR A 617 6.32 5.27 -12.22
CA TYR A 617 5.08 4.82 -12.85
C TYR A 617 3.92 4.89 -11.86
N ALA A 618 2.72 5.24 -12.32
CA ALA A 618 1.58 5.39 -11.42
C ALA A 618 1.31 4.14 -10.57
N GLY A 619 1.49 2.94 -11.14
CA GLY A 619 1.30 1.68 -10.44
C GLY A 619 2.33 1.37 -9.33
N GLN A 620 3.45 2.10 -9.25
CA GLN A 620 4.45 2.00 -8.17
C GLN A 620 4.12 2.89 -6.97
N VAL A 621 3.22 3.86 -7.17
CA VAL A 621 2.91 4.88 -6.17
C VAL A 621 1.71 4.44 -5.34
N GLU A 622 1.94 4.26 -4.05
CA GLU A 622 0.91 4.23 -3.04
C GLU A 622 0.64 5.66 -2.57
N ASP A 623 -0.57 6.16 -2.80
CA ASP A 623 -1.01 7.47 -2.33
C ASP A 623 -1.45 7.36 -0.86
N LEU A 624 -0.71 8.01 0.04
CA LEU A 624 -0.96 8.00 1.49
C LEU A 624 -1.76 9.23 1.95
N ARG A 625 -2.13 10.12 1.03
CA ARG A 625 -2.81 11.37 1.37
C ARG A 625 -4.24 11.07 1.82
N LEU A 626 -4.62 11.61 2.98
CA LEU A 626 -5.97 11.49 3.54
C LEU A 626 -6.74 12.82 3.50
N ASN A 627 -8.05 12.73 3.27
CA ASN A 627 -8.93 13.88 3.23
C ASN A 627 -9.17 14.43 4.65
N ALA A 628 -8.77 15.67 4.90
CA ALA A 628 -8.96 16.35 6.19
C ALA A 628 -10.39 16.85 6.42
N ASN A 629 -11.22 16.94 5.38
CA ASN A 629 -12.61 17.39 5.52
C ASN A 629 -13.45 16.39 6.34
N LYS A 630 -14.46 16.89 7.06
CA LYS A 630 -15.48 16.01 7.64
C LYS A 630 -16.33 15.44 6.50
N LEU A 631 -16.31 14.13 6.35
CA LEU A 631 -16.98 13.44 5.26
C LEU A 631 -18.38 13.01 5.67
N ASP A 632 -19.34 13.18 4.77
CA ASP A 632 -20.61 12.46 4.86
C ASP A 632 -20.34 10.98 4.54
N VAL A 633 -20.49 10.12 5.55
CA VAL A 633 -20.18 8.68 5.41
C VAL A 633 -21.06 7.97 4.39
N ASN A 634 -22.30 8.42 4.18
CA ASN A 634 -23.20 7.84 3.20
C ASN A 634 -22.78 8.23 1.78
N GLN A 635 -22.44 9.51 1.56
CA GLN A 635 -21.89 9.96 0.28
C GLN A 635 -20.54 9.29 -0.03
N LEU A 636 -19.67 9.21 0.98
CA LEU A 636 -18.37 8.53 0.88
C LEU A 636 -18.52 7.07 0.49
N ARG A 637 -19.51 6.36 1.04
CA ARG A 637 -19.85 4.98 0.67
C ARG A 637 -20.20 4.87 -0.80
N GLU A 638 -21.11 5.73 -1.29
CA GLU A 638 -21.56 5.72 -2.69
C GLU A 638 -20.44 6.07 -3.68
N ASP A 639 -19.56 6.99 -3.32
CA ASP A 639 -18.42 7.35 -4.17
C ASP A 639 -17.34 6.25 -4.18
N SER A 640 -17.11 5.63 -3.03
CA SER A 640 -16.10 4.57 -2.87
C SER A 640 -16.56 3.26 -3.53
N ILE A 641 -17.84 2.87 -3.41
CA ILE A 641 -18.35 1.71 -4.15
C ILE A 641 -18.32 1.96 -5.65
N ARG A 642 -18.62 3.18 -6.12
CA ARG A 642 -18.53 3.52 -7.55
C ARG A 642 -17.11 3.33 -8.08
N LYS A 643 -16.10 3.81 -7.35
CA LYS A 643 -14.68 3.60 -7.69
C LYS A 643 -14.28 2.12 -7.66
N ALA A 644 -14.74 1.36 -6.66
CA ALA A 644 -14.48 -0.07 -6.53
C ALA A 644 -15.04 -0.86 -7.73
N VAL A 645 -16.27 -0.53 -8.15
CA VAL A 645 -16.95 -1.16 -9.28
C VAL A 645 -16.33 -0.75 -10.61
N ALA A 646 -15.92 0.51 -10.78
CA ALA A 646 -15.24 1.00 -11.97
C ALA A 646 -13.80 0.47 -12.12
N GLY A 647 -13.27 -0.26 -11.13
CA GLY A 647 -11.89 -0.73 -11.11
C GLY A 647 -10.84 0.34 -10.79
N GLU A 648 -11.28 1.54 -10.41
CA GLU A 648 -10.45 2.70 -10.08
C GLU A 648 -9.96 2.69 -8.61
N MET A 649 -10.61 1.92 -7.74
CA MET A 649 -10.18 1.77 -6.34
C MET A 649 -8.82 1.10 -6.28
N ARG A 650 -7.84 1.81 -5.74
CA ARG A 650 -6.43 1.37 -5.71
C ARG A 650 -6.17 0.40 -4.58
N GLY A 651 -5.20 -0.48 -4.79
CA GLY A 651 -4.80 -1.52 -3.85
C GLY A 651 -3.33 -1.87 -3.99
N LYS A 652 -2.84 -2.76 -3.15
CA LYS A 652 -1.46 -3.22 -3.15
C LYS A 652 -1.42 -4.74 -3.27
N GLY A 653 -0.68 -5.21 -4.28
CA GLY A 653 -0.42 -6.62 -4.48
C GLY A 653 1.08 -6.87 -4.64
N LYS A 654 1.49 -8.07 -4.25
CA LYS A 654 2.84 -8.58 -4.47
C LYS A 654 2.86 -9.51 -5.67
N VAL A 655 4.02 -9.66 -6.30
CA VAL A 655 4.17 -10.54 -7.47
C VAL A 655 4.53 -11.96 -6.99
N PRO A 656 3.81 -13.01 -7.42
CA PRO A 656 4.15 -14.37 -7.07
C PRO A 656 5.55 -14.77 -7.56
N PHE A 657 6.21 -15.66 -6.81
CA PHE A 657 7.46 -16.29 -7.17
C PHE A 657 7.34 -17.80 -6.94
N THR A 658 7.42 -18.57 -8.02
CA THR A 658 7.15 -20.00 -8.02
C THR A 658 8.43 -20.81 -7.80
N ARG A 659 8.37 -21.80 -6.91
CA ARG A 659 9.39 -22.83 -6.69
C ARG A 659 8.75 -24.23 -6.75
N THR A 660 9.40 -25.16 -7.45
CA THR A 660 8.96 -26.56 -7.47
C THR A 660 9.73 -27.35 -6.42
N TYR A 661 9.08 -27.63 -5.29
CA TYR A 661 9.71 -28.41 -4.23
C TYR A 661 9.58 -29.92 -4.47
N ILE A 662 8.46 -30.39 -5.04
CA ILE A 662 8.26 -31.82 -5.32
C ILE A 662 8.07 -31.98 -6.82
N SER A 663 9.15 -32.26 -7.53
CA SER A 663 9.14 -32.43 -8.99
C SER A 663 8.74 -33.86 -9.41
N SER A 664 8.95 -34.85 -8.53
CA SER A 664 8.61 -36.26 -8.75
C SER A 664 8.62 -37.04 -7.42
N GLY A 665 7.50 -37.03 -6.69
CA GLY A 665 7.32 -37.76 -5.44
C GLY A 665 6.27 -38.87 -5.53
N THR A 666 6.27 -39.73 -4.52
CA THR A 666 5.27 -40.78 -4.32
C THR A 666 4.64 -40.62 -2.95
N ALA A 667 3.31 -40.60 -2.87
CA ALA A 667 2.62 -40.55 -1.59
C ALA A 667 2.87 -41.83 -0.79
N VAL A 668 3.02 -41.68 0.53
CA VAL A 668 2.94 -42.80 1.48
C VAL A 668 1.52 -42.88 2.05
N ALA A 669 1.11 -44.07 2.51
CA ALA A 669 -0.25 -44.23 3.05
C ALA A 669 -0.48 -43.33 4.28
N SER A 670 -1.54 -42.53 4.24
CA SER A 670 -2.12 -41.85 5.42
C SER A 670 -3.55 -42.34 5.64
N ASN A 671 -4.01 -42.24 6.89
CA ASN A 671 -5.39 -42.51 7.31
C ASN A 671 -6.06 -41.23 7.84
N THR A 672 -5.66 -40.08 7.29
CA THR A 672 -6.05 -38.76 7.79
C THR A 672 -6.49 -37.89 6.62
N ASN A 673 -7.82 -37.81 6.44
CA ASN A 673 -8.46 -37.04 5.38
C ASN A 673 -7.86 -35.63 5.26
N GLY A 674 -7.40 -35.29 4.05
CA GLY A 674 -6.84 -33.97 3.73
C GLY A 674 -5.36 -33.81 4.05
N PHE A 675 -4.64 -34.88 4.40
CA PHE A 675 -3.17 -34.89 4.50
C PHE A 675 -2.53 -35.89 3.55
N ILE A 676 -1.56 -35.42 2.76
CA ILE A 676 -0.75 -36.24 1.84
C ILE A 676 0.70 -36.24 2.34
N PRO A 677 1.17 -37.33 2.97
CA PRO A 677 2.57 -37.46 3.35
C PRO A 677 3.43 -37.84 2.14
N VAL A 678 4.56 -37.16 2.00
CA VAL A 678 5.57 -37.41 0.96
C VAL A 678 6.94 -37.58 1.64
N PRO A 679 7.76 -38.58 1.28
CA PRO A 679 9.09 -38.74 1.84
C PRO A 679 9.96 -37.49 1.62
N VAL A 680 10.70 -37.07 2.65
CA VAL A 680 11.64 -35.93 2.54
C VAL A 680 12.66 -36.14 1.43
N SER A 681 13.06 -37.40 1.18
CA SER A 681 13.96 -37.77 0.08
C SER A 681 13.40 -37.50 -1.32
N SER A 682 12.08 -37.31 -1.46
CA SER A 682 11.42 -37.00 -2.73
C SER A 682 11.26 -35.49 -2.98
N VAL A 683 11.77 -34.67 -2.07
CA VAL A 683 11.64 -33.21 -2.11
C VAL A 683 12.96 -32.61 -2.59
N SER A 684 12.91 -31.89 -3.70
CA SER A 684 14.02 -31.10 -4.26
C SER A 684 13.93 -29.67 -3.73
N GLY A 685 14.93 -29.20 -2.98
CA GLY A 685 15.01 -27.81 -2.51
C GLY A 685 15.16 -27.67 -1.00
N ASP A 686 15.27 -26.42 -0.53
CA ASP A 686 15.47 -26.11 0.88
C ASP A 686 14.18 -26.24 1.70
N LEU A 687 14.21 -27.07 2.73
CA LEU A 687 13.10 -27.29 3.66
C LEU A 687 13.25 -26.55 4.99
N SER A 688 14.30 -25.74 5.15
CA SER A 688 14.63 -25.03 6.39
C SER A 688 13.53 -24.10 6.90
N TRP A 689 12.65 -23.64 5.99
CA TRP A 689 11.47 -22.82 6.32
C TRP A 689 10.37 -23.61 7.05
N ILE A 690 10.36 -24.94 6.93
CA ILE A 690 9.46 -25.81 7.67
C ILE A 690 10.07 -26.09 9.05
N ASN A 691 9.32 -25.83 10.11
CA ASN A 691 9.83 -26.06 11.46
C ASN A 691 9.93 -27.56 11.75
N ARG A 692 11.16 -28.11 11.72
CA ARG A 692 11.43 -29.52 12.06
C ARG A 692 11.10 -29.87 13.51
N ASN A 693 11.17 -28.89 14.42
CA ASN A 693 10.97 -29.11 15.85
C ASN A 693 9.51 -28.93 16.30
N ASN A 694 8.61 -28.57 15.38
CA ASN A 694 7.19 -28.41 15.66
C ASN A 694 6.35 -29.13 14.58
N GLN A 695 5.57 -30.15 14.97
CA GLN A 695 4.67 -30.87 14.05
C GLN A 695 3.35 -30.11 13.76
N ASP A 696 3.17 -28.92 14.33
CA ASP A 696 2.05 -28.04 13.98
C ASP A 696 2.06 -27.71 12.48
N THR A 697 0.90 -27.85 11.84
CA THR A 697 0.72 -27.47 10.43
C THR A 697 0.97 -25.97 10.26
N GLN A 698 2.05 -25.63 9.57
CA GLN A 698 2.31 -24.27 9.11
C GLN A 698 1.42 -23.95 7.92
N LYS A 699 0.88 -22.72 7.87
CA LYS A 699 0.09 -22.28 6.72
C LYS A 699 1.02 -22.02 5.53
N CYS A 700 0.66 -22.55 4.37
CA CYS A 700 1.32 -22.24 3.11
C CYS A 700 0.27 -22.24 1.99
N GLN A 701 0.64 -21.68 0.82
CA GLN A 701 -0.18 -21.71 -0.39
C GLN A 701 0.62 -22.39 -1.51
N GLY A 702 -0.05 -23.26 -2.24
CA GLY A 702 0.56 -23.98 -3.35
C GLY A 702 -0.45 -24.85 -4.07
N LYS A 703 0.02 -25.54 -5.10
CA LYS A 703 -0.76 -26.53 -5.84
C LYS A 703 -0.05 -27.87 -5.74
N ILE A 704 -0.83 -28.92 -5.50
CA ILE A 704 -0.37 -30.31 -5.57
C ILE A 704 -1.08 -31.00 -6.74
N LEU A 705 -0.34 -31.78 -7.51
CA LEU A 705 -0.88 -32.73 -8.47
C LEU A 705 -0.88 -34.10 -7.82
N VAL A 706 -2.05 -34.73 -7.74
CA VAL A 706 -2.21 -36.13 -7.36
C VAL A 706 -2.67 -36.88 -8.59
N ASN A 707 -1.81 -37.78 -9.10
CA ASN A 707 -2.05 -38.51 -10.36
C ASN A 707 -2.44 -37.59 -11.54
N GLY A 708 -1.82 -36.41 -11.61
CA GLY A 708 -2.04 -35.41 -12.67
C GLY A 708 -3.22 -34.45 -12.47
N VAL A 709 -3.97 -34.56 -11.36
CA VAL A 709 -5.09 -33.65 -11.04
C VAL A 709 -4.67 -32.66 -9.94
N ALA A 710 -4.92 -31.37 -10.15
CA ALA A 710 -4.47 -30.30 -9.26
C ALA A 710 -5.44 -30.03 -8.09
N TYR A 711 -4.89 -29.87 -6.89
CA TYR A 711 -5.58 -29.48 -5.66
C TYR A 711 -4.81 -28.36 -4.94
N ASP A 712 -5.46 -27.65 -4.02
CA ASP A 712 -4.83 -26.60 -3.22
C ASP A 712 -4.07 -27.20 -2.05
N ILE A 713 -2.93 -26.60 -1.73
CA ILE A 713 -2.18 -26.82 -0.48
C ILE A 713 -2.49 -25.64 0.45
N ASN A 714 -2.96 -25.94 1.66
CA ASN A 714 -3.33 -24.96 2.68
C ASN A 714 -2.46 -25.06 3.95
N GLY A 715 -1.55 -26.02 4.00
CA GLY A 715 -0.58 -26.14 5.07
C GLY A 715 0.42 -27.27 4.88
N ILE A 716 1.46 -27.25 5.70
CA ILE A 716 2.60 -28.17 5.62
C ILE A 716 3.19 -28.41 7.01
N SER A 717 3.67 -29.62 7.28
CA SER A 717 4.47 -29.93 8.47
C SER A 717 5.40 -31.11 8.22
N TYR A 718 6.41 -31.28 9.07
CA TYR A 718 7.11 -32.56 9.15
C TYR A 718 6.23 -33.61 9.83
N ALA A 719 6.34 -34.86 9.39
CA ALA A 719 5.61 -36.00 9.91
C ALA A 719 6.49 -37.26 9.97
N GLY A 720 6.00 -38.28 10.68
CA GLY A 720 6.76 -39.50 10.97
C GLY A 720 7.51 -39.42 12.30
N SER A 721 7.98 -40.57 12.79
CA SER A 721 8.64 -40.68 14.10
C SER A 721 10.04 -40.05 14.12
N ASN A 722 10.68 -39.92 12.97
CA ASN A 722 12.02 -39.38 12.76
C ASN A 722 12.02 -38.17 11.80
N PHE A 723 10.86 -37.55 11.57
CA PHE A 723 10.67 -36.45 10.60
C PHE A 723 11.09 -36.82 9.17
N GLU A 724 10.86 -38.09 8.80
CA GLU A 724 11.20 -38.67 7.51
C GLU A 724 10.25 -38.27 6.37
N ASN A 725 9.09 -37.69 6.69
CA ASN A 725 8.08 -37.26 5.72
C ASN A 725 7.70 -35.79 5.89
N ILE A 726 7.17 -35.19 4.83
CA ILE A 726 6.42 -33.93 4.85
C ILE A 726 4.94 -34.26 4.66
N ALA A 727 4.09 -33.79 5.56
CA ALA A 727 2.64 -33.88 5.42
C ALA A 727 2.09 -32.59 4.80
N LEU A 728 1.46 -32.71 3.63
CA LEU A 728 0.81 -31.60 2.93
C LEU A 728 -0.68 -31.61 3.25
N ARG A 729 -1.19 -30.52 3.80
CA ARG A 729 -2.63 -30.33 4.03
C ARG A 729 -3.28 -29.76 2.78
N THR A 730 -4.27 -30.45 2.23
CA THR A 730 -4.80 -30.15 0.89
C THR A 730 -6.32 -30.12 0.84
N THR A 731 -6.87 -29.65 -0.29
CA THR A 731 -8.30 -29.79 -0.61
C THR A 731 -8.64 -31.13 -1.25
N TYR A 732 -7.69 -32.06 -1.33
CA TYR A 732 -7.94 -33.42 -1.82
C TYR A 732 -8.92 -34.14 -0.86
N PRO A 733 -10.06 -34.64 -1.36
CA PRO A 733 -11.17 -35.05 -0.51
C PRO A 733 -10.99 -36.44 0.13
N SER A 734 -9.94 -37.18 -0.20
CA SER A 734 -9.67 -38.55 0.29
C SER A 734 -8.22 -38.72 0.74
N ASP A 735 -7.90 -39.85 1.37
CA ASP A 735 -6.51 -40.23 1.62
C ASP A 735 -5.80 -40.56 0.29
N ALA A 736 -4.52 -40.17 0.18
CA ALA A 736 -3.69 -40.61 -0.94
C ALA A 736 -3.33 -42.09 -0.75
N SER A 737 -3.42 -42.87 -1.83
CA SER A 737 -2.97 -44.26 -1.79
C SER A 737 -1.45 -44.32 -1.82
N SER A 738 -0.88 -45.27 -1.06
CA SER A 738 0.55 -45.55 -1.17
C SER A 738 0.90 -45.86 -2.64
N GLY A 739 1.81 -45.08 -3.22
CA GLY A 739 2.16 -45.23 -4.64
C GLY A 739 1.62 -44.14 -5.57
N ASP A 740 0.69 -43.29 -5.12
CA ASP A 740 0.16 -42.19 -5.93
C ASP A 740 1.29 -41.23 -6.35
N SER A 741 1.27 -40.78 -7.60
CA SER A 741 2.25 -39.84 -8.13
C SER A 741 1.93 -38.43 -7.64
N ILE A 742 2.92 -37.78 -7.03
CA ILE A 742 2.79 -36.46 -6.42
C ILE A 742 3.79 -35.49 -7.06
N GLN A 743 3.29 -34.32 -7.46
CA GLN A 743 4.10 -33.14 -7.74
C GLN A 743 3.54 -31.95 -6.98
N ALA A 744 4.38 -31.04 -6.49
CA ALA A 744 3.93 -29.88 -5.75
C ALA A 744 4.73 -28.64 -6.15
N VAL A 745 3.98 -27.59 -6.43
CA VAL A 745 4.46 -26.25 -6.73
C VAL A 745 4.05 -25.35 -5.58
N PHE A 746 5.02 -24.65 -5.02
CA PHE A 746 4.79 -23.67 -3.97
C PHE A 746 5.11 -22.29 -4.51
N GLY A 747 4.31 -21.31 -4.11
CA GLY A 747 4.55 -19.91 -4.42
C GLY A 747 4.83 -19.14 -3.14
N ASP A 748 5.83 -18.28 -3.16
CA ASP A 748 5.91 -17.15 -2.26
C ASP A 748 5.63 -15.86 -3.06
N TYR A 749 5.81 -14.71 -2.45
CA TYR A 749 5.67 -13.42 -3.08
C TYR A 749 6.98 -12.64 -2.97
N LEU A 750 7.34 -11.96 -4.05
CA LEU A 750 8.37 -10.92 -3.96
C LEU A 750 7.90 -9.84 -2.98
N PRO A 751 8.80 -9.26 -2.16
CA PRO A 751 8.40 -8.29 -1.14
C PRO A 751 7.82 -7.00 -1.74
N SER A 752 8.20 -6.67 -2.97
CA SER A 752 7.78 -5.47 -3.70
C SER A 752 6.28 -5.44 -3.99
N GLU A 753 5.68 -4.26 -3.85
CA GLU A 753 4.23 -4.07 -4.01
C GLU A 753 3.87 -3.07 -5.12
N PHE A 754 2.79 -3.39 -5.84
CA PHE A 754 2.27 -2.56 -6.93
C PHE A 754 0.76 -2.53 -6.94
N ASP A 755 0.19 -1.44 -7.46
CA ASP A 755 -1.22 -1.35 -7.82
C ASP A 755 -1.50 -1.93 -9.22
N SER A 756 -0.52 -1.85 -10.11
CA SER A 756 -0.51 -2.48 -11.42
C SER A 756 0.53 -3.60 -11.41
N LEU A 757 0.12 -4.84 -11.24
CA LEU A 757 1.04 -5.96 -11.11
C LEU A 757 1.71 -6.28 -12.46
N PRO A 758 3.05 -6.48 -12.51
CA PRO A 758 3.74 -7.07 -13.65
C PRO A 758 3.63 -8.60 -13.55
N CYS A 759 2.42 -9.12 -13.80
CA CYS A 759 2.11 -10.53 -13.65
C CYS A 759 2.86 -11.39 -14.68
N VAL A 760 3.25 -12.59 -14.25
CA VAL A 760 3.79 -13.64 -15.12
C VAL A 760 3.04 -14.92 -14.79
N ASP A 761 2.47 -15.55 -15.80
CA ASP A 761 1.94 -16.92 -15.67
C ASP A 761 2.92 -17.92 -16.26
N ILE A 762 3.06 -19.06 -15.60
CA ILE A 762 3.96 -20.14 -15.98
C ILE A 762 3.12 -21.30 -16.51
N ILE A 763 3.35 -21.69 -17.77
CA ILE A 763 2.75 -22.87 -18.37
C ILE A 763 3.83 -23.93 -18.49
N GLY A 764 3.58 -25.13 -17.96
CA GLY A 764 4.50 -26.26 -18.06
C GLY A 764 4.21 -27.34 -17.05
N ASP A 765 4.88 -28.48 -17.21
CA ASP A 765 4.91 -29.53 -16.18
C ASP A 765 5.82 -29.07 -15.02
N PRO A 766 5.42 -29.20 -13.74
CA PRO A 766 6.25 -28.82 -12.60
C PRO A 766 7.66 -29.38 -12.62
N LYS A 767 7.87 -30.60 -13.10
CA LYS A 767 9.20 -31.21 -13.25
C LYS A 767 10.07 -30.46 -14.25
N ARG A 768 9.47 -30.03 -15.37
CA ARG A 768 10.17 -29.24 -16.42
C ARG A 768 10.43 -27.81 -15.96
N ILE A 769 9.50 -27.22 -15.22
CA ILE A 769 9.70 -25.92 -14.59
C ILE A 769 10.89 -25.99 -13.61
N ALA A 770 10.98 -27.04 -12.79
CA ALA A 770 12.10 -27.26 -11.88
C ALA A 770 13.44 -27.41 -12.62
N ALA A 771 13.45 -28.14 -13.74
CA ALA A 771 14.65 -28.31 -14.55
C ALA A 771 15.10 -27.00 -15.22
N THR A 772 14.14 -26.19 -15.68
CA THR A 772 14.41 -24.90 -16.34
C THR A 772 14.82 -23.81 -15.35
N PHE A 773 14.21 -23.80 -14.17
CA PHE A 773 14.38 -22.79 -13.13
C PHE A 773 14.62 -23.45 -11.77
N PRO A 774 15.79 -24.05 -11.53
CA PRO A 774 16.09 -24.78 -10.29
C PRO A 774 15.98 -23.90 -9.04
N ASP A 775 16.34 -22.62 -9.15
CA ASP A 775 16.24 -21.64 -8.06
C ASP A 775 14.89 -20.89 -8.03
N GLY A 776 13.90 -21.38 -8.77
CA GLY A 776 12.58 -20.78 -8.92
C GLY A 776 12.51 -19.67 -9.96
N VAL A 777 11.33 -19.10 -10.16
CA VAL A 777 11.08 -18.10 -11.20
C VAL A 777 9.91 -17.19 -10.81
N ILE A 778 9.98 -15.91 -11.19
CA ILE A 778 8.85 -14.99 -11.05
C ILE A 778 7.63 -15.54 -11.79
N GLY A 779 6.46 -15.37 -11.17
CA GLY A 779 5.17 -15.72 -11.73
C GLY A 779 4.47 -16.83 -10.96
N GLN A 780 3.24 -17.11 -11.39
CA GLN A 780 2.37 -18.12 -10.81
C GLN A 780 2.13 -19.24 -11.84
N TRP A 781 2.26 -20.48 -11.41
CA TRP A 781 1.96 -21.62 -12.27
C TRP A 781 0.47 -21.73 -12.57
N ILE A 782 0.12 -21.97 -13.84
CA ILE A 782 -1.23 -22.35 -14.26
C ILE A 782 -1.37 -23.86 -14.03
N PRO A 783 -2.31 -24.32 -13.18
CA PRO A 783 -2.42 -25.72 -12.79
C PRO A 783 -3.08 -26.59 -13.88
N GLN A 784 -2.50 -26.59 -15.08
CA GLN A 784 -2.95 -27.32 -16.27
C GLN A 784 -1.73 -27.91 -16.99
N ILE A 785 -1.62 -29.23 -17.02
CA ILE A 785 -0.45 -29.93 -17.59
C ILE A 785 -0.56 -30.04 -19.12
N PRO A 786 0.47 -29.56 -19.88
CA PRO A 786 0.56 -29.80 -21.31
C PRO A 786 0.73 -31.29 -21.65
N ASP A 787 -0.07 -31.81 -22.59
CA ASP A 787 0.00 -33.19 -23.08
C ASP A 787 -0.09 -33.31 -24.61
N GLY A 788 -0.02 -32.19 -25.33
CA GLY A 788 -0.17 -32.11 -26.78
C GLY A 788 -1.62 -32.06 -27.27
N SER A 789 -2.61 -32.26 -26.40
CA SER A 789 -4.02 -32.05 -26.75
C SER A 789 -4.43 -30.59 -26.54
N SER A 790 -5.46 -30.15 -27.27
CA SER A 790 -5.99 -28.78 -27.14
C SER A 790 -6.62 -28.59 -25.76
N LYS A 791 -5.99 -27.75 -24.94
CA LYS A 791 -6.41 -27.45 -23.57
C LYS A 791 -6.60 -25.96 -23.37
N GLU A 792 -7.52 -25.60 -22.48
CA GLU A 792 -7.69 -24.23 -22.01
C GLU A 792 -6.72 -23.96 -20.84
N PHE A 793 -5.88 -22.95 -21.00
CA PHE A 793 -4.94 -22.45 -20.00
C PHE A 793 -5.49 -21.13 -19.45
N GLN A 794 -6.09 -21.20 -18.26
CA GLN A 794 -6.72 -20.09 -17.57
C GLN A 794 -5.64 -19.22 -16.91
N LEU A 795 -5.58 -17.94 -17.24
CA LEU A 795 -4.66 -17.01 -16.59
C LEU A 795 -5.06 -16.83 -15.11
N ASN A 796 -4.07 -16.74 -14.21
CA ASN A 796 -4.31 -16.71 -12.76
C ASN A 796 -4.93 -15.38 -12.30
N THR A 797 -4.64 -14.28 -13.00
CA THR A 797 -5.14 -12.93 -12.67
C THR A 797 -5.78 -12.27 -13.87
N LYS A 798 -6.67 -11.28 -13.63
CA LYS A 798 -7.41 -10.63 -14.72
C LYS A 798 -6.46 -9.77 -15.55
N LEU A 799 -6.23 -10.14 -16.80
CA LEU A 799 -5.48 -9.33 -17.74
C LEU A 799 -6.15 -7.97 -17.93
N ASN A 800 -5.37 -6.90 -17.78
CA ASN A 800 -5.79 -5.52 -17.97
C ASN A 800 -5.40 -5.02 -19.36
N GLY A 801 -6.28 -5.26 -20.33
CA GLY A 801 -6.06 -4.93 -21.74
C GLY A 801 -6.49 -6.06 -22.68
N SER A 802 -5.84 -6.14 -23.83
CA SER A 802 -6.18 -7.11 -24.89
C SER A 802 -4.98 -7.91 -25.42
N THR A 803 -3.81 -7.77 -24.81
CA THR A 803 -2.57 -8.43 -25.26
C THR A 803 -1.65 -8.75 -24.10
N PHE A 804 -0.87 -9.82 -24.23
CA PHE A 804 0.32 -10.10 -23.45
C PHE A 804 1.43 -9.11 -23.77
N ASN A 805 2.18 -8.77 -22.73
CA ASN A 805 3.40 -7.97 -22.80
C ASN A 805 4.56 -8.76 -23.43
N SER A 806 4.68 -10.04 -23.08
CA SER A 806 5.65 -10.96 -23.66
C SER A 806 5.23 -12.40 -23.37
N ALA A 807 5.50 -13.31 -24.29
CA ALA A 807 5.46 -14.73 -24.04
C ALA A 807 6.70 -15.38 -24.64
N VAL A 808 7.48 -16.11 -23.83
CA VAL A 808 8.65 -16.86 -24.29
C VAL A 808 8.57 -18.31 -23.82
N ARG A 809 9.07 -19.24 -24.63
CA ARG A 809 9.12 -20.67 -24.28
C ARG A 809 10.50 -21.28 -24.43
N THR A 810 10.71 -22.38 -23.71
CA THR A 810 11.77 -23.37 -23.93
C THR A 810 11.14 -24.76 -24.10
N ILE A 811 11.85 -25.64 -24.82
CA ILE A 811 11.54 -27.08 -24.98
C ILE A 811 12.74 -27.97 -24.60
N ASP A 812 13.81 -27.36 -24.10
CA ASP A 812 15.12 -27.97 -23.85
C ASP A 812 15.64 -27.56 -22.45
N ASP A 813 14.71 -27.51 -21.49
CA ASP A 813 14.98 -27.21 -20.06
C ASP A 813 15.78 -25.91 -19.86
N GLY A 814 15.50 -24.88 -20.67
CA GLY A 814 16.08 -23.54 -20.53
C GLY A 814 17.37 -23.29 -21.32
N VAL A 815 17.83 -24.23 -22.15
CA VAL A 815 19.03 -24.04 -22.98
C VAL A 815 18.78 -23.01 -24.09
N THR A 816 17.60 -23.06 -24.74
CA THR A 816 17.19 -22.05 -25.72
C THR A 816 15.76 -21.58 -25.45
N PHE A 817 15.51 -20.30 -25.77
CA PHE A 817 14.17 -19.73 -25.72
C PHE A 817 13.73 -19.18 -27.09
N SER A 818 12.43 -19.23 -27.32
CA SER A 818 11.78 -18.67 -28.51
C SER A 818 10.59 -17.79 -28.15
N ASP A 819 10.40 -16.71 -28.89
CA ASP A 819 9.27 -15.80 -28.72
C ASP A 819 7.96 -16.42 -29.21
N LEU A 820 6.88 -16.16 -28.47
CA LEU A 820 5.52 -16.61 -28.70
C LEU A 820 4.51 -15.48 -28.64
N THR A 821 4.94 -14.26 -28.33
CA THR A 821 4.06 -13.15 -27.96
C THR A 821 2.95 -12.95 -28.98
N GLY A 822 3.29 -12.87 -30.27
CA GLY A 822 2.30 -12.72 -31.35
C GLY A 822 1.34 -13.90 -31.48
N ALA A 823 1.85 -15.14 -31.37
CA ALA A 823 1.03 -16.35 -31.48
C ALA A 823 0.03 -16.46 -30.32
N PHE A 824 0.49 -16.24 -29.08
CA PHE A 824 -0.38 -16.30 -27.91
C PHE A 824 -1.41 -15.16 -27.90
N ASN A 825 -1.05 -13.96 -28.37
CA ASN A 825 -1.99 -12.86 -28.54
C ASN A 825 -3.12 -13.21 -29.52
N SER A 826 -2.83 -13.93 -30.61
CA SER A 826 -3.86 -14.35 -31.56
C SER A 826 -4.83 -15.40 -31.01
N LEU A 827 -4.48 -16.06 -29.90
CA LEU A 827 -5.27 -17.11 -29.25
C LEU A 827 -5.94 -16.64 -27.94
N LEU A 828 -5.65 -15.42 -27.49
CA LEU A 828 -6.15 -14.89 -26.23
C LEU A 828 -7.66 -14.64 -26.29
N ASN A 829 -8.38 -15.25 -25.35
CA ASN A 829 -9.77 -14.91 -25.08
C ASN A 829 -9.83 -13.97 -23.86
N THR A 830 -10.06 -12.68 -24.09
CA THR A 830 -10.11 -11.66 -23.02
C THR A 830 -11.33 -11.77 -22.10
N ALA A 831 -12.42 -12.38 -22.59
CA ALA A 831 -13.62 -12.64 -21.80
C ALA A 831 -13.39 -13.79 -20.82
N LYS A 832 -12.94 -14.94 -21.32
CA LYS A 832 -12.59 -16.10 -20.49
C LYS A 832 -11.30 -15.90 -19.72
N ASN A 833 -10.46 -14.94 -20.09
CA ASN A 833 -9.14 -14.69 -19.48
C ASN A 833 -8.22 -15.92 -19.63
N SER A 834 -8.16 -16.50 -20.83
CA SER A 834 -7.49 -17.78 -21.11
C SER A 834 -6.94 -17.84 -22.54
N ILE A 835 -6.07 -18.83 -22.78
CA ILE A 835 -5.64 -19.27 -24.11
C ILE A 835 -6.08 -20.72 -24.31
N THR A 836 -6.54 -21.10 -25.51
CA THR A 836 -6.78 -22.52 -25.86
C THR A 836 -5.77 -22.96 -26.93
N HIS A 837 -4.93 -23.95 -26.62
CA HIS A 837 -3.85 -24.38 -27.52
C HIS A 837 -3.37 -25.83 -27.24
N PRO A 838 -2.97 -26.61 -28.27
CA PRO A 838 -2.33 -27.92 -28.07
C PRO A 838 -0.85 -27.80 -27.71
N ILE A 839 -0.56 -27.47 -26.44
CA ILE A 839 0.82 -27.37 -25.94
C ILE A 839 1.37 -28.78 -25.67
N VAL A 840 2.48 -29.12 -26.33
CA VAL A 840 3.16 -30.43 -26.22
C VAL A 840 3.85 -30.63 -24.87
N THR A 841 4.15 -31.89 -24.53
CA THR A 841 4.96 -32.24 -23.35
C THR A 841 6.39 -31.69 -23.46
N GLY A 842 7.03 -31.38 -22.33
CA GLY A 842 8.40 -30.83 -22.31
C GLY A 842 8.48 -29.31 -22.46
N TYR A 843 7.33 -28.66 -22.58
CA TYR A 843 7.20 -27.23 -22.80
C TYR A 843 7.16 -26.44 -21.49
N VAL A 844 7.95 -25.36 -21.40
CA VAL A 844 7.84 -24.35 -20.33
C VAL A 844 7.75 -22.97 -20.96
N ALA A 845 6.74 -22.19 -20.59
CA ALA A 845 6.57 -20.81 -21.05
C ALA A 845 6.30 -19.84 -19.90
N LEU A 846 6.85 -18.64 -20.04
CA LEU A 846 6.55 -17.48 -19.20
C LEU A 846 5.69 -16.51 -20.01
N VAL A 847 4.49 -16.21 -19.51
CA VAL A 847 3.51 -15.32 -20.15
C VAL A 847 3.31 -14.10 -19.28
N ALA A 848 3.93 -12.98 -19.66
CA ALA A 848 3.89 -11.73 -18.93
C ALA A 848 2.72 -10.84 -19.39
N TYR A 849 2.00 -10.25 -18.44
CA TYR A 849 0.94 -9.28 -18.70
C TYR A 849 0.68 -8.36 -17.49
N LYS A 850 0.03 -7.22 -17.74
CA LYS A 850 -0.43 -6.33 -16.69
C LYS A 850 -1.76 -6.79 -16.08
N SER A 851 -1.87 -6.77 -14.76
CA SER A 851 -3.13 -6.99 -14.01
C SER A 851 -3.32 -5.92 -12.93
N PRO A 852 -4.55 -5.46 -12.62
CA PRO A 852 -4.76 -4.70 -11.39
C PRO A 852 -4.47 -5.58 -10.17
N SER A 853 -3.99 -4.96 -9.10
CA SER A 853 -3.93 -5.58 -7.78
C SER A 853 -5.33 -5.71 -7.16
N ASN A 854 -5.49 -6.69 -6.28
CA ASN A 854 -6.59 -6.70 -5.32
C ASN A 854 -6.46 -5.50 -4.37
N PHE A 855 -7.58 -5.02 -3.84
CA PHE A 855 -7.63 -3.83 -2.97
C PHE A 855 -8.40 -4.06 -1.67
N THR A 856 -8.83 -5.29 -1.40
CA THR A 856 -9.56 -5.66 -0.19
C THR A 856 -8.83 -6.75 0.58
N GLU A 857 -9.00 -6.77 1.89
CA GLU A 857 -8.48 -7.79 2.79
C GLU A 857 -9.55 -8.30 3.76
N PRO A 858 -9.46 -9.56 4.23
CA PRO A 858 -10.37 -10.09 5.24
C PRO A 858 -10.39 -9.24 6.51
N SER A 859 -11.59 -9.04 7.07
CA SER A 859 -11.82 -8.17 8.21
C SER A 859 -12.89 -8.72 9.14
N THR A 860 -12.97 -8.20 10.36
CA THR A 860 -14.06 -8.54 11.27
C THR A 860 -15.34 -7.81 10.91
N ASN A 861 -16.51 -8.38 11.24
CA ASN A 861 -17.77 -7.63 11.24
C ASN A 861 -17.68 -6.46 12.23
N SER A 862 -17.54 -5.25 11.70
CA SER A 862 -17.27 -4.04 12.45
C SER A 862 -18.51 -3.16 12.54
N VAL A 863 -18.39 -2.03 13.24
CA VAL A 863 -19.47 -1.07 13.40
C VAL A 863 -19.79 -0.44 12.05
N VAL A 864 -21.07 -0.39 11.70
CA VAL A 864 -21.55 0.35 10.53
C VAL A 864 -21.69 1.82 10.91
N LEU A 865 -20.97 2.68 10.20
CA LEU A 865 -21.10 4.12 10.27
C LEU A 865 -22.03 4.62 9.16
N GLY A 866 -23.13 5.26 9.54
CA GLY A 866 -24.19 5.66 8.62
C GLY A 866 -25.08 4.49 8.23
N ASP A 867 -25.56 4.51 6.98
CA ASP A 867 -26.48 3.51 6.44
C ASP A 867 -25.73 2.38 5.70
N VAL A 868 -26.48 1.38 5.25
CA VAL A 868 -26.00 0.34 4.32
C VAL A 868 -26.29 0.70 2.86
N GLY A 869 -25.41 0.29 1.95
CA GLY A 869 -25.60 0.52 0.51
C GLY A 869 -26.55 -0.47 -0.15
N LYS A 870 -26.67 -0.39 -1.48
CA LYS A 870 -27.31 -1.45 -2.27
C LYS A 870 -26.41 -2.68 -2.30
N VAL A 871 -27.01 -3.87 -2.36
CA VAL A 871 -26.25 -5.09 -2.62
C VAL A 871 -25.78 -5.08 -4.06
N HIS A 872 -24.48 -4.96 -4.24
CA HIS A 872 -23.82 -5.00 -5.53
C HIS A 872 -23.68 -6.44 -6.00
N THR A 873 -24.12 -6.75 -7.22
CA THR A 873 -23.95 -8.08 -7.81
C THR A 873 -23.31 -8.00 -9.19
N SER A 874 -22.31 -8.85 -9.45
CA SER A 874 -21.64 -8.90 -10.75
C SER A 874 -21.17 -10.29 -11.14
N ALA A 875 -21.27 -10.61 -12.44
CA ALA A 875 -20.63 -11.76 -13.10
C ALA A 875 -19.74 -11.33 -14.29
N ASP A 876 -19.52 -10.03 -14.46
CA ASP A 876 -19.05 -9.41 -15.69
C ASP A 876 -17.54 -9.59 -15.92
N ASN A 877 -17.11 -9.64 -17.19
CA ASN A 877 -15.71 -9.78 -17.56
C ASN A 877 -14.92 -8.45 -17.61
N PHE A 878 -15.56 -7.29 -17.61
CA PHE A 878 -14.86 -6.01 -17.72
C PHE A 878 -14.36 -5.48 -16.37
N VAL A 879 -13.10 -5.00 -16.33
CA VAL A 879 -12.51 -4.34 -15.15
C VAL A 879 -13.34 -3.12 -14.71
N SER A 880 -13.89 -2.38 -15.68
CA SER A 880 -14.79 -1.24 -15.46
C SER A 880 -16.18 -1.62 -14.93
N GLN A 881 -16.48 -2.92 -14.81
CA GLN A 881 -17.77 -3.45 -14.37
C GLN A 881 -17.62 -4.49 -13.27
N SER A 882 -16.83 -4.15 -12.25
CA SER A 882 -16.56 -4.94 -11.04
C SER A 882 -15.52 -6.05 -11.20
N ASN A 883 -14.93 -6.30 -12.38
CA ASN A 883 -13.93 -7.38 -12.53
C ASN A 883 -12.52 -7.03 -12.00
N ARG A 884 -12.47 -6.10 -11.04
CA ARG A 884 -11.38 -5.91 -10.06
C ARG A 884 -11.87 -6.21 -8.64
N LEU A 885 -13.07 -5.71 -8.29
CA LEU A 885 -13.73 -5.99 -7.02
C LEU A 885 -14.07 -7.48 -6.85
N THR A 886 -14.58 -8.14 -7.89
CA THR A 886 -14.96 -9.57 -7.86
C THR A 886 -13.77 -10.47 -7.46
N PRO A 887 -12.62 -10.46 -8.18
CA PRO A 887 -11.47 -11.26 -7.75
C PRO A 887 -10.89 -10.80 -6.41
N SER A 888 -10.98 -9.52 -6.05
CA SER A 888 -10.54 -9.02 -4.73
C SER A 888 -11.36 -9.61 -3.57
N LEU A 889 -12.65 -9.89 -3.77
CA LEU A 889 -13.53 -10.46 -2.74
C LEU A 889 -13.50 -12.00 -2.73
N ILE A 890 -13.59 -12.64 -3.91
CA ILE A 890 -13.79 -14.10 -4.00
C ILE A 890 -12.63 -14.88 -4.62
N GLY A 891 -11.56 -14.21 -5.07
CA GLY A 891 -10.40 -14.88 -5.68
C GLY A 891 -10.68 -15.49 -7.06
N LYS A 892 -11.83 -15.15 -7.68
CA LYS A 892 -12.26 -15.66 -8.98
C LYS A 892 -12.60 -14.52 -9.92
N ILE A 893 -12.33 -14.71 -11.20
CA ILE A 893 -12.49 -13.69 -12.24
C ILE A 893 -13.86 -13.87 -12.91
N GLY A 894 -14.60 -12.78 -13.08
CA GLY A 894 -15.82 -12.78 -13.88
C GLY A 894 -15.50 -13.00 -15.35
N LYS A 895 -16.28 -13.85 -16.03
CA LYS A 895 -16.08 -14.29 -17.41
C LYS A 895 -17.24 -13.94 -18.34
N ASP A 896 -18.39 -13.55 -17.82
CA ASP A 896 -19.57 -13.33 -18.66
C ASP A 896 -19.38 -12.08 -19.51
N ASN A 897 -19.66 -12.20 -20.81
CA ASN A 897 -19.44 -11.15 -21.80
C ASN A 897 -20.72 -10.87 -22.60
N GLN A 898 -21.88 -10.91 -21.95
CA GLN A 898 -23.17 -10.54 -22.56
C GLN A 898 -23.33 -9.02 -22.66
N ASP A 899 -22.41 -8.36 -23.39
CA ASP A 899 -22.36 -6.92 -23.67
C ASP A 899 -22.31 -6.01 -22.43
N GLY A 900 -21.59 -6.43 -21.37
CA GLY A 900 -21.39 -5.58 -20.19
C GLY A 900 -22.67 -5.34 -19.37
N ASN A 901 -23.55 -6.35 -19.32
CA ASN A 901 -24.87 -6.25 -18.69
C ASN A 901 -25.05 -7.27 -17.55
N GLN A 902 -23.97 -7.66 -16.88
CA GLN A 902 -24.02 -8.51 -15.68
C GLN A 902 -23.64 -7.75 -14.41
N LEU A 903 -24.15 -6.53 -14.27
CA LEU A 903 -23.95 -5.68 -13.08
C LEU A 903 -25.29 -5.19 -12.56
N ARG A 904 -25.60 -5.38 -11.27
CA ARG A 904 -26.86 -4.89 -10.66
C ARG A 904 -26.63 -4.30 -9.27
N GLY A 905 -27.49 -3.35 -8.90
CA GLY A 905 -27.65 -2.87 -7.53
C GLY A 905 -29.01 -3.28 -6.98
N ASN A 906 -29.01 -4.24 -6.07
CA ASN A 906 -30.21 -4.79 -5.44
C ASN A 906 -30.55 -4.01 -4.17
N SER A 907 -31.81 -3.57 -4.03
CA SER A 907 -32.25 -2.87 -2.82
C SER A 907 -32.22 -3.81 -1.61
N VAL A 908 -31.74 -3.30 -0.49
CA VAL A 908 -31.80 -3.97 0.82
C VAL A 908 -33.24 -3.88 1.34
N THR A 909 -33.79 -4.99 1.82
CA THR A 909 -35.13 -5.07 2.40
C THR A 909 -35.11 -5.14 3.93
N ASN A 910 -34.02 -5.63 4.52
CA ASN A 910 -33.78 -5.65 5.96
C ASN A 910 -32.27 -5.60 6.24
N ALA A 911 -31.82 -4.71 7.12
CA ALA A 911 -30.43 -4.66 7.58
C ALA A 911 -30.38 -4.31 9.08
N PRO A 912 -30.75 -5.26 9.95
CA PRO A 912 -30.82 -5.01 11.38
C PRO A 912 -29.42 -4.80 11.95
N LEU A 913 -29.29 -3.76 12.77
CA LEU A 913 -28.09 -3.48 13.55
C LEU A 913 -28.27 -3.98 14.99
N THR A 914 -27.19 -4.47 15.58
CA THR A 914 -27.10 -4.75 17.02
C THR A 914 -27.10 -3.45 17.82
N SER A 915 -27.21 -3.53 19.15
CA SER A 915 -27.04 -2.37 20.05
C SER A 915 -25.67 -1.69 19.96
N TYR A 916 -24.68 -2.38 19.37
CA TYR A 916 -23.35 -1.84 19.09
C TYR A 916 -23.17 -1.43 17.63
N SER A 917 -24.27 -1.23 16.89
CA SER A 917 -24.29 -0.78 15.49
C SER A 917 -23.55 -1.69 14.49
N LYS A 918 -23.36 -2.97 14.83
CA LYS A 918 -22.85 -4.00 13.88
C LYS A 918 -24.00 -4.67 13.15
N LEU A 919 -23.78 -5.11 11.91
CA LEU A 919 -24.76 -5.95 11.20
C LEU A 919 -25.07 -7.22 12.00
N TRP A 920 -26.35 -7.52 12.14
CA TRP A 920 -26.81 -8.60 13.01
C TRP A 920 -27.06 -9.89 12.24
N ASN A 921 -26.24 -10.91 12.52
CA ASN A 921 -26.37 -12.23 11.90
C ASN A 921 -27.72 -12.92 12.24
N SER A 922 -28.19 -12.83 13.49
CA SER A 922 -29.40 -13.55 13.95
C SER A 922 -30.68 -13.08 13.28
N ASN A 923 -30.78 -11.80 12.91
CA ASN A 923 -32.00 -11.22 12.35
C ASN A 923 -32.01 -11.11 10.82
N LYS A 924 -31.01 -11.72 10.16
CA LYS A 924 -30.79 -11.79 8.70
C LYS A 924 -30.81 -10.45 7.97
N VAL A 925 -29.72 -10.13 7.30
CA VAL A 925 -29.67 -9.02 6.34
C VAL A 925 -30.20 -9.53 5.00
N THR A 926 -31.26 -8.91 4.44
CA THR A 926 -31.94 -9.39 3.23
C THR A 926 -32.02 -8.33 2.14
N HIS A 927 -32.17 -8.76 0.89
CA HIS A 927 -32.27 -7.90 -0.28
C HIS A 927 -33.34 -8.38 -1.26
N THR A 928 -33.69 -7.52 -2.20
CA THR A 928 -34.53 -7.86 -3.36
C THR A 928 -33.89 -8.94 -4.25
N PRO A 929 -34.67 -9.80 -4.92
CA PRO A 929 -34.15 -10.90 -5.74
C PRO A 929 -33.08 -10.47 -6.76
N ILE A 930 -32.03 -11.29 -6.91
CA ILE A 930 -30.99 -11.06 -7.92
C ILE A 930 -31.53 -11.27 -9.33
N THR A 931 -31.22 -10.33 -10.23
CA THR A 931 -31.67 -10.31 -11.63
C THR A 931 -30.50 -10.42 -12.62
N LEU A 932 -29.41 -11.07 -12.22
CA LEU A 932 -28.35 -11.47 -13.14
C LEU A 932 -28.90 -12.52 -14.12
N ARG A 933 -28.48 -12.46 -15.39
CA ARG A 933 -28.96 -13.43 -16.39
C ARG A 933 -28.21 -14.74 -16.22
N LYS A 934 -28.70 -15.81 -16.86
CA LYS A 934 -27.91 -17.02 -17.06
C LYS A 934 -26.60 -16.64 -17.75
N PRO A 935 -25.42 -17.05 -17.24
CA PRO A 935 -24.17 -16.76 -17.91
C PRO A 935 -24.05 -17.60 -19.19
N ILE A 936 -23.39 -17.06 -20.22
CA ILE A 936 -23.14 -17.79 -21.49
C ILE A 936 -21.93 -18.72 -21.41
N ASN A 937 -21.22 -18.67 -20.28
CA ASN A 937 -20.06 -19.49 -19.94
C ASN A 937 -20.11 -19.84 -18.44
N ASP A 938 -19.03 -20.38 -17.91
CA ASP A 938 -18.87 -20.80 -16.51
C ASP A 938 -18.54 -19.62 -15.57
N SER A 939 -19.01 -18.41 -15.86
CA SER A 939 -18.70 -17.22 -15.07
C SER A 939 -19.12 -17.37 -13.60
N PRO A 940 -18.20 -17.16 -12.64
CA PRO A 940 -18.58 -16.96 -11.25
C PRO A 940 -19.22 -15.58 -11.09
N ALA A 941 -19.99 -15.41 -10.01
CA ALA A 941 -20.53 -14.11 -9.64
C ALA A 941 -20.31 -13.80 -8.16
N VAL A 942 -20.51 -12.55 -7.78
CA VAL A 942 -20.42 -12.11 -6.39
C VAL A 942 -21.64 -11.28 -6.02
N LYS A 943 -22.10 -11.38 -4.77
CA LYS A 943 -22.95 -10.38 -4.12
C LYS A 943 -22.21 -9.74 -2.95
N ALA A 944 -22.24 -8.42 -2.84
CA ALA A 944 -21.55 -7.68 -1.79
C ALA A 944 -22.37 -6.48 -1.33
N LEU A 945 -22.60 -6.38 -0.02
CA LEU A 945 -23.21 -5.23 0.63
C LEU A 945 -22.10 -4.29 1.13
N PRO A 946 -22.01 -3.05 0.64
CA PRO A 946 -21.04 -2.08 1.13
C PRO A 946 -21.55 -1.34 2.37
N THR A 947 -20.66 -1.14 3.34
CA THR A 947 -20.84 -0.31 4.54
C THR A 947 -19.57 0.51 4.81
N ILE A 948 -19.65 1.56 5.62
CA ILE A 948 -18.46 2.24 6.15
C ILE A 948 -18.19 1.73 7.56
N THR A 949 -16.92 1.49 7.86
CA THR A 949 -16.45 1.20 9.23
C THR A 949 -15.30 2.11 9.57
N GLU A 950 -15.13 2.37 10.86
CA GLU A 950 -13.90 2.96 11.40
C GLU A 950 -12.98 1.86 11.91
N LYS A 951 -11.69 2.04 11.66
CA LYS A 951 -10.59 1.29 12.28
C LYS A 951 -9.49 2.28 12.59
N ASP A 952 -9.12 2.36 13.86
CA ASP A 952 -8.05 3.22 14.35
C ASP A 952 -8.22 4.73 14.05
N GLY A 953 -9.46 5.24 13.99
CA GLY A 953 -9.73 6.64 13.63
C GLY A 953 -9.68 6.94 12.13
N LEU A 954 -9.53 5.92 11.29
CA LEU A 954 -9.60 5.99 9.83
C LEU A 954 -10.83 5.27 9.29
N LEU A 955 -11.38 5.77 8.19
CA LEU A 955 -12.57 5.21 7.54
C LEU A 955 -12.17 4.20 6.47
N TYR A 956 -12.92 3.11 6.38
CA TYR A 956 -12.75 2.04 5.40
C TYR A 956 -14.09 1.64 4.78
N LEU A 957 -14.08 1.28 3.49
CA LEU A 957 -15.21 0.63 2.85
C LEU A 957 -15.16 -0.86 3.18
N GLN A 958 -16.19 -1.36 3.86
CA GLN A 958 -16.37 -2.76 4.25
C GLN A 958 -17.43 -3.43 3.37
N PHE A 959 -17.25 -4.72 3.10
CA PHE A 959 -18.08 -5.54 2.25
C PHE A 959 -18.47 -6.83 2.96
N HIS A 960 -19.77 -7.12 3.05
CA HIS A 960 -20.29 -8.41 3.47
C HIS A 960 -20.95 -9.10 2.29
N GLY A 961 -20.66 -10.38 2.06
CA GLY A 961 -21.14 -11.00 0.83
C GLY A 961 -20.82 -12.46 0.65
N ALA A 962 -21.15 -12.94 -0.55
CA ALA A 962 -20.95 -14.32 -0.96
C ALA A 962 -20.59 -14.42 -2.44
N GLU A 963 -19.84 -15.46 -2.78
CA GLU A 963 -19.80 -15.99 -4.13
C GLU A 963 -21.20 -16.50 -4.54
N LEU A 964 -21.52 -16.36 -5.82
CA LEU A 964 -22.71 -16.87 -6.47
C LEU A 964 -22.29 -17.80 -7.61
N ARG A 965 -23.00 -18.91 -7.75
CA ARG A 965 -22.74 -19.89 -8.81
C ARG A 965 -24.03 -20.19 -9.56
N TYR A 966 -24.01 -19.98 -10.88
CA TYR A 966 -25.11 -20.40 -11.71
C TYR A 966 -25.07 -21.91 -11.91
N ASP A 967 -26.17 -22.59 -11.58
CA ASP A 967 -26.25 -24.04 -11.72
C ASP A 967 -27.68 -24.52 -12.01
N THR A 968 -27.78 -25.78 -12.43
CA THR A 968 -29.02 -26.53 -12.57
C THR A 968 -28.98 -27.68 -11.55
N PRO A 969 -29.54 -27.49 -10.35
CA PRO A 969 -29.41 -28.47 -9.28
C PRO A 969 -30.11 -29.80 -9.62
N THR A 970 -29.70 -30.87 -8.96
CA THR A 970 -30.40 -32.16 -9.05
C THR A 970 -31.77 -32.04 -8.37
N ILE A 971 -32.84 -32.34 -9.10
CA ILE A 971 -34.22 -32.19 -8.64
C ILE A 971 -34.88 -33.55 -8.48
N VAL A 972 -35.37 -33.86 -7.28
CA VAL A 972 -36.20 -35.03 -7.02
C VAL A 972 -37.63 -34.76 -7.49
N GLN A 973 -38.15 -35.62 -8.36
CA GLN A 973 -39.52 -35.49 -8.86
C GLN A 973 -40.50 -36.12 -7.88
N ILE A 974 -41.47 -35.33 -7.43
CA ILE A 974 -42.61 -35.77 -6.65
C ILE A 974 -43.84 -35.72 -7.53
N THR A 975 -44.50 -36.86 -7.64
CA THR A 975 -45.72 -37.12 -8.41
C THR A 975 -46.78 -37.69 -7.46
N LEU A 976 -48.01 -37.89 -7.94
CA LEU A 976 -49.02 -38.58 -7.16
C LEU A 976 -48.56 -39.97 -6.66
N ASN A 977 -47.76 -40.69 -7.45
CA ASN A 977 -47.34 -42.07 -7.16
C ASN A 977 -46.24 -42.19 -6.09
N ASN A 978 -45.65 -41.08 -5.64
CA ASN A 978 -44.58 -41.07 -4.64
C ASN A 978 -44.64 -39.84 -3.72
N SER A 979 -45.84 -39.26 -3.56
CA SER A 979 -46.06 -38.07 -2.74
C SER A 979 -45.85 -38.29 -1.24
N GLU A 980 -45.90 -39.56 -0.80
CA GLU A 980 -45.58 -40.03 0.55
C GLU A 980 -44.10 -39.92 0.96
N ILE A 981 -43.19 -39.61 0.01
CA ILE A 981 -41.77 -39.39 0.31
C ILE A 981 -41.61 -38.25 1.32
N LYS A 982 -40.72 -38.44 2.30
CA LYS A 982 -40.39 -37.42 3.30
C LYS A 982 -39.27 -36.53 2.81
N ALA A 983 -39.42 -35.23 2.98
CA ALA A 983 -38.43 -34.27 2.49
C ALA A 983 -37.20 -34.19 3.40
N THR A 984 -36.02 -34.28 2.80
CA THR A 984 -34.73 -34.20 3.48
C THR A 984 -34.14 -32.81 3.29
N LYS A 985 -33.67 -32.19 4.39
CA LYS A 985 -33.01 -30.88 4.34
C LYS A 985 -31.89 -30.86 3.29
N GLY A 986 -31.84 -29.77 2.51
CA GLY A 986 -30.84 -29.56 1.46
C GLY A 986 -31.23 -30.15 0.10
N THR A 987 -32.33 -30.90 0.01
CA THR A 987 -32.80 -31.49 -1.25
C THR A 987 -33.80 -30.57 -1.95
N ILE A 988 -33.72 -30.50 -3.28
CA ILE A 988 -34.68 -29.75 -4.11
C ILE A 988 -35.68 -30.70 -4.73
N TYR A 989 -36.96 -30.35 -4.62
CA TYR A 989 -38.07 -31.15 -5.09
C TYR A 989 -38.86 -30.38 -6.13
N ARG A 990 -39.27 -31.04 -7.21
CA ARG A 990 -40.33 -30.54 -8.11
C ARG A 990 -41.57 -31.36 -7.84
N VAL A 991 -42.63 -30.68 -7.43
CA VAL A 991 -43.90 -31.32 -7.09
C VAL A 991 -44.83 -31.12 -8.26
N ALA A 992 -45.31 -32.22 -8.83
CA ALA A 992 -46.21 -32.20 -9.97
C ALA A 992 -47.53 -31.51 -9.61
N SER A 993 -48.18 -30.90 -10.61
CA SER A 993 -49.43 -30.15 -10.44
C SER A 993 -50.58 -30.96 -9.85
N GLU A 994 -50.53 -32.27 -10.04
CA GLU A 994 -51.55 -33.24 -9.64
C GLU A 994 -51.43 -33.69 -8.17
N VAL A 995 -50.35 -33.35 -7.45
CA VAL A 995 -50.21 -33.65 -6.02
C VAL A 995 -51.15 -32.74 -5.22
N ASN A 996 -51.98 -33.28 -4.33
CA ASN A 996 -53.01 -32.52 -3.62
C ASN A 996 -52.46 -31.77 -2.38
N SER A 997 -51.65 -30.74 -2.62
CA SER A 997 -50.95 -29.99 -1.57
C SER A 997 -50.62 -28.55 -2.02
N PRO A 998 -50.44 -27.59 -1.10
CA PRO A 998 -49.92 -26.25 -1.41
C PRO A 998 -48.56 -26.21 -2.12
N LEU A 999 -47.83 -27.32 -2.10
CA LEU A 999 -46.57 -27.50 -2.82
C LEU A 999 -46.77 -27.79 -4.33
N ALA A 1000 -48.00 -28.12 -4.76
CA ALA A 1000 -48.29 -28.56 -6.13
C ALA A 1000 -47.83 -27.59 -7.22
N GLY A 1001 -47.26 -28.14 -8.30
CA GLY A 1001 -46.76 -27.37 -9.45
C GLY A 1001 -45.51 -26.54 -9.16
N GLY A 1002 -44.95 -26.58 -7.95
CA GLY A 1002 -43.80 -25.79 -7.54
C GLY A 1002 -42.48 -26.54 -7.54
N VAL A 1003 -41.38 -25.78 -7.51
CA VAL A 1003 -40.03 -26.28 -7.23
C VAL A 1003 -39.59 -25.69 -5.89
N TRP A 1004 -39.09 -26.54 -5.01
CA TRP A 1004 -38.96 -26.25 -3.59
C TRP A 1004 -37.63 -26.74 -3.04
N TYR A 1005 -36.89 -25.86 -2.36
CA TYR A 1005 -35.77 -26.24 -1.53
C TYR A 1005 -36.27 -26.65 -0.14
N CYS A 1006 -35.96 -27.87 0.29
CA CYS A 1006 -36.29 -28.33 1.63
C CYS A 1006 -35.30 -27.74 2.65
N ASN A 1007 -35.75 -26.75 3.41
CA ASN A 1007 -34.94 -26.03 4.40
C ASN A 1007 -34.84 -26.76 5.74
N THR A 1008 -35.84 -27.58 6.07
CA THR A 1008 -35.92 -28.35 7.32
C THR A 1008 -36.39 -29.76 7.01
N THR A 1009 -35.67 -30.78 7.46
CA THR A 1009 -36.12 -32.18 7.31
C THR A 1009 -37.46 -32.35 7.99
N THR A 1010 -38.41 -32.97 7.29
CA THR A 1010 -39.77 -33.17 7.78
C THR A 1010 -40.16 -34.64 7.77
N SER A 1011 -41.04 -35.01 8.70
CA SER A 1011 -41.68 -36.32 8.71
C SER A 1011 -43.02 -36.33 7.97
N ALA A 1012 -43.56 -35.14 7.63
CA ALA A 1012 -44.74 -34.96 6.82
C ALA A 1012 -44.44 -35.21 5.33
N ALA A 1013 -45.39 -35.82 4.64
CA ALA A 1013 -45.33 -36.13 3.21
C ALA A 1013 -45.62 -34.90 2.34
N PHE A 1014 -45.34 -34.96 1.04
CA PHE A 1014 -45.59 -33.83 0.14
C PHE A 1014 -47.07 -33.57 -0.14
N ASP A 1015 -47.93 -34.60 -0.03
CA ASP A 1015 -49.39 -34.52 -0.14
C ASP A 1015 -50.08 -34.17 1.19
N ASP A 1016 -49.31 -33.86 2.24
CA ASP A 1016 -49.87 -33.49 3.54
C ASP A 1016 -50.67 -32.18 3.43
N ILE A 1017 -51.99 -32.28 3.66
CA ILE A 1017 -52.93 -31.17 3.58
C ILE A 1017 -52.68 -30.08 4.63
N THR A 1018 -51.86 -30.37 5.65
CA THR A 1018 -51.50 -29.41 6.68
C THR A 1018 -50.48 -28.40 6.19
N TRP A 1019 -49.80 -28.59 5.06
CA TRP A 1019 -48.94 -27.54 4.52
C TRP A 1019 -49.71 -26.23 4.33
N SER A 1020 -49.02 -25.10 4.49
CA SER A 1020 -49.60 -23.77 4.30
C SER A 1020 -48.57 -22.84 3.67
N LYS A 1021 -49.03 -22.07 2.66
CA LYS A 1021 -48.20 -21.09 1.95
C LYS A 1021 -48.38 -19.71 2.54
N ASN A 1022 -47.29 -19.10 2.97
CA ASN A 1022 -47.27 -17.76 3.53
C ASN A 1022 -47.23 -16.67 2.44
N SER A 1023 -47.43 -15.41 2.84
CA SER A 1023 -47.36 -14.24 1.96
C SER A 1023 -45.98 -14.00 1.34
N ASP A 1024 -44.92 -14.50 1.96
CA ASP A 1024 -43.54 -14.50 1.44
C ASP A 1024 -43.26 -15.65 0.46
N GLY A 1025 -44.26 -16.51 0.20
CA GLY A 1025 -44.18 -17.65 -0.70
C GLY A 1025 -43.61 -18.93 -0.09
N ASN A 1026 -43.08 -18.88 1.14
CA ASN A 1026 -42.53 -20.02 1.85
C ASN A 1026 -43.63 -20.96 2.38
N ILE A 1027 -43.29 -22.23 2.61
CA ILE A 1027 -44.22 -23.25 3.13
C ILE A 1027 -43.88 -23.61 4.59
N ARG A 1028 -44.91 -23.67 5.42
CA ARG A 1028 -44.86 -24.13 6.83
C ARG A 1028 -45.89 -25.23 7.09
N ALA A 1029 -45.65 -26.07 8.09
CA ALA A 1029 -46.63 -27.04 8.58
C ALA A 1029 -47.77 -26.31 9.31
N GLY A 1030 -49.01 -26.69 9.07
CA GLY A 1030 -50.22 -25.93 9.41
C GLY A 1030 -51.20 -26.72 10.26
N GLY A 1031 -51.24 -26.33 11.52
CA GLY A 1031 -52.25 -26.70 12.51
C GLY A 1031 -52.08 -25.91 13.81
N SER A 1032 -50.85 -25.44 14.09
CA SER A 1032 -50.57 -24.53 15.19
C SER A 1032 -49.75 -23.33 14.71
N VAL A 1033 -50.18 -22.13 15.11
CA VAL A 1033 -49.48 -20.84 14.91
C VAL A 1033 -48.12 -20.80 15.63
N SER A 1034 -47.71 -21.90 16.28
CA SER A 1034 -46.53 -22.02 17.13
C SER A 1034 -45.33 -22.69 16.46
N ASP A 1035 -45.41 -23.24 15.23
CA ASP A 1035 -44.23 -23.79 14.55
C ASP A 1035 -43.45 -22.67 13.82
N PRO A 1036 -42.26 -22.29 14.32
CA PRO A 1036 -41.46 -21.23 13.70
C PRO A 1036 -40.76 -21.69 12.42
N ASN A 1037 -40.77 -22.99 12.09
CA ASN A 1037 -39.92 -23.55 11.04
C ASN A 1037 -40.47 -23.27 9.64
N ILE A 1038 -39.58 -22.80 8.76
CA ILE A 1038 -39.80 -22.79 7.32
C ILE A 1038 -39.31 -24.13 6.77
N TYR A 1039 -40.22 -24.89 6.17
CA TYR A 1039 -39.93 -26.21 5.63
C TYR A 1039 -39.51 -26.14 4.17
N PHE A 1040 -40.23 -25.38 3.35
CA PHE A 1040 -39.89 -25.22 1.94
C PHE A 1040 -39.78 -23.77 1.52
N ILE A 1041 -38.74 -23.49 0.73
CA ILE A 1041 -38.46 -22.18 0.13
C ILE A 1041 -38.66 -22.32 -1.39
N PRO A 1042 -39.39 -21.41 -2.06
CA PRO A 1042 -39.51 -21.41 -3.52
C PRO A 1042 -38.14 -21.43 -4.20
N HIS A 1043 -38.00 -22.26 -5.22
CA HIS A 1043 -36.74 -22.46 -5.95
C HIS A 1043 -36.96 -22.40 -7.47
N TYR A 1044 -35.89 -22.13 -8.22
CA TYR A 1044 -35.91 -22.14 -9.69
C TYR A 1044 -35.31 -23.45 -10.24
N VAL A 1045 -35.65 -23.82 -11.47
CA VAL A 1045 -35.07 -25.01 -12.10
C VAL A 1045 -33.58 -24.84 -12.44
N ALA A 1046 -33.14 -23.60 -12.62
CA ALA A 1046 -31.75 -23.18 -12.74
C ALA A 1046 -31.62 -21.73 -12.26
N GLY A 1047 -30.50 -21.37 -11.66
CA GLY A 1047 -30.29 -20.02 -11.12
C GLY A 1047 -28.96 -19.86 -10.37
N TRP A 1048 -28.77 -18.70 -9.75
CA TRP A 1048 -27.52 -18.31 -9.06
C TRP A 1048 -27.38 -18.84 -7.62
N GLY A 1049 -28.28 -19.71 -7.15
CA GLY A 1049 -28.24 -20.27 -5.80
C GLY A 1049 -28.50 -19.26 -4.69
N ASP A 1050 -29.06 -18.08 -5.03
CA ASP A 1050 -29.24 -16.96 -4.11
C ASP A 1050 -30.38 -17.17 -3.12
N ASP A 1051 -30.06 -17.06 -1.83
CA ASP A 1051 -30.98 -17.13 -0.69
C ASP A 1051 -31.57 -15.77 -0.29
N GLN A 1052 -31.31 -14.71 -1.06
CA GLN A 1052 -31.71 -13.32 -0.79
C GLN A 1052 -31.20 -12.76 0.55
N VAL A 1053 -30.17 -13.41 1.12
CA VAL A 1053 -29.57 -13.06 2.43
C VAL A 1053 -28.10 -12.70 2.23
N ILE A 1054 -27.64 -11.64 2.90
CA ILE A 1054 -26.22 -11.35 3.03
C ILE A 1054 -25.68 -12.10 4.25
N PRO A 1055 -24.73 -13.03 4.09
CA PRO A 1055 -24.12 -13.72 5.22
C PRO A 1055 -23.25 -12.75 6.02
N ILE A 1056 -23.44 -12.72 7.34
CA ILE A 1056 -22.67 -11.87 8.24
C ILE A 1056 -21.66 -12.73 8.98
N VAL A 1057 -20.41 -12.67 8.52
CA VAL A 1057 -19.26 -13.40 9.06
C VAL A 1057 -18.14 -12.43 9.46
N SER A 1058 -17.10 -12.94 10.12
CA SER A 1058 -15.82 -12.25 10.27
C SER A 1058 -14.77 -13.02 9.49
N GLY A 1059 -14.00 -12.34 8.65
CA GLY A 1059 -13.03 -12.94 7.74
C GLY A 1059 -13.71 -13.66 6.58
N GLU A 1060 -13.19 -14.84 6.24
CA GLU A 1060 -13.71 -15.67 5.15
C GLU A 1060 -14.23 -17.00 5.71
N ASN A 1061 -15.28 -17.54 5.08
CA ASN A 1061 -15.81 -18.86 5.37
C ASN A 1061 -16.48 -19.44 4.11
N VAL A 1062 -17.14 -20.57 4.22
CA VAL A 1062 -17.95 -21.16 3.16
C VAL A 1062 -19.39 -21.38 3.64
N LYS A 1063 -20.34 -21.40 2.70
CA LYS A 1063 -21.71 -21.86 2.92
C LYS A 1063 -22.16 -22.77 1.78
N THR A 1064 -23.21 -23.54 2.02
CA THR A 1064 -23.96 -24.22 0.95
C THR A 1064 -25.02 -23.25 0.42
N ASP A 1065 -25.03 -23.01 -0.89
CA ASP A 1065 -26.03 -22.17 -1.55
C ASP A 1065 -27.34 -22.94 -1.81
N LEU A 1066 -28.37 -22.28 -2.36
CA LEU A 1066 -29.65 -22.96 -2.64
C LEU A 1066 -29.54 -24.04 -3.72
N ASN A 1067 -28.52 -23.99 -4.58
CA ASN A 1067 -28.27 -25.02 -5.59
C ASN A 1067 -27.52 -26.24 -5.01
N GLY A 1068 -27.11 -26.21 -3.73
CA GLY A 1068 -26.32 -27.26 -3.10
C GLY A 1068 -24.81 -27.13 -3.32
N ASN A 1069 -24.34 -26.02 -3.89
CA ASN A 1069 -22.92 -25.75 -4.10
C ASN A 1069 -22.26 -25.18 -2.85
N THR A 1070 -21.01 -25.54 -2.60
CA THR A 1070 -20.15 -24.85 -1.61
C THR A 1070 -19.63 -23.56 -2.22
N VAL A 1071 -19.98 -22.42 -1.64
CA VAL A 1071 -19.59 -21.08 -2.08
C VAL A 1071 -18.90 -20.31 -0.97
N LYS A 1072 -17.97 -19.42 -1.32
CA LYS A 1072 -17.28 -18.55 -0.36
C LYS A 1072 -18.25 -17.50 0.22
N VAL A 1073 -18.08 -17.18 1.49
CA VAL A 1073 -18.67 -16.01 2.15
C VAL A 1073 -17.58 -15.17 2.80
N PHE A 1074 -17.78 -13.87 2.90
CA PHE A 1074 -16.72 -12.96 3.30
C PHE A 1074 -17.23 -11.72 4.05
N CYS A 1075 -16.35 -11.19 4.89
CA CYS A 1075 -16.36 -9.82 5.39
C CYS A 1075 -14.98 -9.22 5.12
N HIS A 1076 -14.87 -8.32 4.15
CA HIS A 1076 -13.62 -7.67 3.77
C HIS A 1076 -13.70 -6.16 3.99
N HIS A 1077 -12.57 -5.48 4.18
CA HIS A 1077 -12.51 -4.02 4.00
C HIS A 1077 -11.41 -3.66 3.01
N THR A 1078 -11.37 -2.40 2.57
CA THR A 1078 -10.30 -1.91 1.68
C THR A 1078 -8.94 -1.96 2.38
N GLN A 1079 -7.87 -2.30 1.66
CA GLN A 1079 -6.50 -2.31 2.23
C GLN A 1079 -6.05 -0.89 2.61
N ILE A 1080 -6.47 0.10 1.84
CA ILE A 1080 -6.13 1.51 2.01
C ILE A 1080 -7.35 2.25 2.61
N PRO A 1081 -7.15 3.11 3.64
CA PRO A 1081 -8.20 3.95 4.20
C PRO A 1081 -8.73 4.96 3.18
N ILE A 1082 -10.01 5.32 3.31
CA ILE A 1082 -10.72 6.24 2.40
C ILE A 1082 -10.99 7.62 3.01
N GLY A 1083 -10.61 7.85 4.27
CA GLY A 1083 -10.77 9.13 4.93
C GLY A 1083 -10.40 9.09 6.42
N ILE A 1084 -10.46 10.26 7.06
CA ILE A 1084 -10.26 10.41 8.50
C ILE A 1084 -11.63 10.45 9.18
N ALA A 1085 -11.82 9.67 10.25
CA ALA A 1085 -13.11 9.60 10.94
C ALA A 1085 -13.35 10.84 11.82
N HIS A 1086 -12.39 11.17 12.69
CA HIS A 1086 -12.48 12.31 13.57
C HIS A 1086 -11.11 12.75 14.13
N HIS A 1087 -11.10 13.99 14.63
CA HIS A 1087 -9.94 14.64 15.22
C HIS A 1087 -9.89 14.21 16.68
N GLY A 1088 -9.42 12.97 16.94
CA GLY A 1088 -9.21 12.42 18.29
C GLY A 1088 -10.31 12.77 19.29
#